data_AF-A0A1W6YPH2-F1
#
_entry.id   AF-A0A1W6YPH2-F1
#
_cell.length_a   1.000
_cell.length_b   1.000
_cell.length_c   1.000
_cell.angle_alpha   90.00
_cell.angle_beta   90.00
_cell.angle_gamma   90.00
#
_symmetry.space_group_name_H-M   'P 1'
#
loop_
_entity.id
_entity.type
_entity.pdbx_description
1 polymer ?
#
loop_
_entity_poly.entity_id
_entity_poly.type
_entity_poly.pdbx_seq_one_letter_code
_entity_poly.pdbx_strand_id
1 'polypeptide(L)'
;MNDDDKRDAVTLTRPERIRQAQTADMPFARAKATNALPIAADGLKGLVAQFIGSTVGQRFFGPAWVGEDGVPCIIFIAHNSDAVKRVRRAEACAAVGWRWDNSPSMFFSLTVMTRAENPRPHVRWIRSSTDAVMVALRQKGRFLMTVATPDGQHSGWMEADLYAGMNSDTPSSSAMDAQWEFLTPGIPRSNIHERFDPFSLDDVVSRDERVEIPIWPDASSDAWAELAHNGPWADDLDAKDRARAAWGRQALRNRGRAAGFVQAILDRQLLDDVRPVVDSDGMWLEPGPLQERATTLVKRAPLIGRWLAGMAGPEPSAQASYEACFAVLQDPYSLFCFLDKFMQILNDAADDVLAEAAKGMFEAALLDARITRSGSHRPWMANTSGYGLEMKAAAIDMEAPLDDIEELWRCGLEIMDLLDAGLRLTPHDFPVPLGVICESLQNVVLECSYDEAEGTIQKMLREAQEARQWSIPWGARVEVDFGPFVATRIFESNGEFSCHFLDSADRYHHVAIGITGDPPRAASAHLIRPREDDGEVMWNTDAELSLKLIAAAIIRDFLVVEQRERLFNVRPMRRRIRGRDVRTVIYLPRVRYSTPHSDRFSVGETSAGRPKHSVAPHLRRASTASAAQRFLAQRYGMHIPEGFTFVRPHERGNAGDDERIRTYRSRSASRMIFDEVSTAPAGSRPAWFDFEKDCLRLLTLRGLRVVHQSANRDGDGGVDLYAVDEDSQSWIVQCKCWAQHRTVGPEIVRELYGAIALANRGGTKSRGILITTSGFSSGAVAAAVEFGFELINGEQFANFLMDGV
;
A
#
# COMPACT_ATOMS: atom_id res chain seq x y z
N MET A 1 -16.47 65.65 -27.36
CA MET A 1 -15.59 65.97 -28.50
C MET A 1 -14.16 65.70 -28.06
N ASN A 2 -13.57 64.54 -28.31
CA ASN A 2 -14.10 63.30 -28.95
C ASN A 2 -13.95 62.16 -27.91
N ASP A 3 -14.82 61.15 -27.77
CA ASP A 3 -15.29 60.18 -28.77
C ASP A 3 -14.17 59.27 -29.30
N ASP A 4 -13.69 58.35 -28.44
CA ASP A 4 -13.36 56.95 -28.77
C ASP A 4 -13.04 56.16 -27.48
N ASP A 5 -14.06 55.81 -26.69
CA ASP A 5 -13.88 54.91 -25.53
C ASP A 5 -15.10 53.99 -25.30
N LYS A 6 -15.30 53.09 -26.28
CA LYS A 6 -16.19 51.93 -26.18
C LYS A 6 -15.51 50.70 -26.79
N ARG A 7 -14.88 49.89 -25.95
CA ARG A 7 -14.57 48.48 -26.26
C ARG A 7 -14.96 47.60 -25.08
N ASP A 8 -16.13 47.01 -25.22
CA ASP A 8 -16.51 45.67 -24.79
C ASP A 8 -15.93 45.14 -23.46
N ALA A 9 -16.72 45.28 -22.40
CA ALA A 9 -16.62 44.41 -21.24
C ALA A 9 -17.09 43.00 -21.61
N VAL A 10 -16.17 42.19 -22.17
CA VAL A 10 -16.41 40.79 -22.51
C VAL A 10 -16.80 40.02 -21.25
N THR A 11 -18.03 39.48 -21.23
CA THR A 11 -18.51 38.66 -20.12
C THR A 11 -17.89 37.27 -20.25
N LEU A 12 -16.73 37.09 -19.60
CA LEU A 12 -15.97 35.83 -19.60
C LEU A 12 -16.86 34.63 -19.24
N THR A 13 -16.78 33.59 -20.07
CA THR A 13 -17.57 32.38 -19.95
C THR A 13 -17.11 31.51 -18.78
N ARG A 14 -17.98 30.59 -18.32
CA ARG A 14 -17.67 29.70 -17.18
C ARG A 14 -16.35 28.91 -17.37
N PRO A 15 -15.98 28.41 -18.57
CA PRO A 15 -14.68 27.79 -18.80
C PRO A 15 -13.47 28.72 -18.63
N GLU A 16 -13.58 30.00 -18.99
CA GLU A 16 -12.48 30.97 -18.87
C GLU A 16 -12.21 31.35 -17.41
N ARG A 17 -13.27 31.45 -16.59
CA ARG A 17 -13.13 31.58 -15.13
C ARG A 17 -12.48 30.36 -14.49
N ILE A 18 -12.70 29.16 -15.04
CA ILE A 18 -12.04 27.92 -14.58
C ILE A 18 -10.56 27.92 -14.99
N ARG A 19 -10.21 28.35 -16.21
CA ARG A 19 -8.81 28.49 -16.67
C ARG A 19 -8.00 29.48 -15.83
N GLN A 20 -8.56 30.62 -15.43
CA GLN A 20 -7.87 31.54 -14.51
C GLN A 20 -7.67 30.95 -13.11
N ALA A 21 -8.52 30.01 -12.66
CA ALA A 21 -8.34 29.30 -11.40
C ALA A 21 -7.33 28.12 -11.49
N GLN A 22 -6.99 27.66 -12.69
CA GLN A 22 -6.09 26.49 -12.89
C GLN A 22 -4.59 26.83 -12.79
N THR A 23 -4.19 28.09 -12.95
CA THR A 23 -2.80 28.56 -12.76
C THR A 23 -2.58 29.26 -11.41
N ALA A 24 -3.59 29.24 -10.53
CA ALA A 24 -3.60 29.99 -9.27
C ALA A 24 -2.93 29.27 -8.09
N ASP A 25 -2.70 27.95 -8.18
CA ASP A 25 -2.31 27.07 -7.06
C ASP A 25 -0.94 26.36 -7.29
N MET A 26 0.07 27.09 -7.78
CA MET A 26 1.41 26.53 -8.06
C MET A 26 2.48 27.19 -7.17
N PRO A 27 3.39 26.44 -6.51
CA PRO A 27 4.47 27.01 -5.71
C PRO A 27 5.30 28.02 -6.51
N PHE A 28 5.22 29.29 -6.14
CA PHE A 28 5.87 30.38 -6.85
C PHE A 28 6.63 31.28 -5.90
N ALA A 29 7.93 31.45 -6.11
CA ALA A 29 8.78 32.35 -5.35
C ALA A 29 9.04 33.64 -6.15
N ARG A 30 8.99 34.81 -5.51
CA ARG A 30 9.47 36.08 -6.07
C ARG A 30 10.74 36.50 -5.32
N ALA A 31 11.87 36.57 -6.02
CA ALA A 31 13.17 36.88 -5.45
C ALA A 31 13.63 38.30 -5.80
N LYS A 32 14.27 39.00 -4.86
CA LYS A 32 14.85 40.34 -5.03
C LYS A 32 16.26 40.41 -4.42
N ALA A 33 17.14 41.21 -5.02
CA ALA A 33 18.48 41.46 -4.50
C ALA A 33 18.45 41.90 -3.02
N THR A 34 19.35 41.34 -2.21
CA THR A 34 19.50 41.67 -0.80
C THR A 34 20.96 41.93 -0.44
N ASN A 35 21.17 42.69 0.64
CA ASN A 35 22.49 42.92 1.22
C ASN A 35 22.91 41.79 2.19
N ALA A 36 22.04 40.81 2.43
CA ALA A 36 22.39 39.64 3.24
C ALA A 36 23.52 38.84 2.58
N LEU A 37 24.52 38.44 3.38
CA LEU A 37 25.65 37.62 2.94
C LEU A 37 25.76 36.37 3.85
N PRO A 38 24.96 35.31 3.60
CA PRO A 38 24.98 34.08 4.39
C PRO A 38 26.34 33.38 4.45
N ILE A 39 27.19 33.64 3.46
CA ILE A 39 28.57 33.15 3.39
C ILE A 39 29.44 34.18 2.66
N ALA A 40 30.72 34.28 3.04
CA ALA A 40 31.70 35.10 2.35
C ALA A 40 31.93 34.60 0.91
N ALA A 41 32.35 35.49 0.00
CA ALA A 41 32.56 35.17 -1.41
C ALA A 41 33.57 34.03 -1.64
N ASP A 42 34.65 33.96 -0.86
CA ASP A 42 35.62 32.86 -0.92
C ASP A 42 35.03 31.52 -0.44
N GLY A 43 34.13 31.56 0.56
CA GLY A 43 33.39 30.38 1.02
C GLY A 43 32.39 29.89 -0.01
N LEU A 44 31.65 30.81 -0.65
CA LEU A 44 30.78 30.49 -1.79
C LEU A 44 31.60 29.86 -2.92
N LYS A 45 32.76 30.44 -3.27
CA LYS A 45 33.67 29.90 -4.27
C LYS A 45 34.14 28.48 -3.93
N GLY A 46 34.47 28.22 -2.66
CA GLY A 46 34.80 26.88 -2.17
C GLY A 46 33.65 25.87 -2.35
N LEU A 47 32.42 26.25 -1.97
CA LEU A 47 31.23 25.40 -2.09
C LEU A 47 30.85 25.09 -3.54
N VAL A 48 31.05 26.02 -4.49
CA VAL A 48 30.75 25.78 -5.91
C VAL A 48 31.90 25.13 -6.67
N ALA A 49 33.14 25.19 -6.16
CA ALA A 49 34.31 24.59 -6.79
C ALA A 49 34.22 23.06 -6.91
N GLN A 50 33.51 22.38 -6.00
CA GLN A 50 33.25 20.93 -6.12
C GLN A 50 32.36 20.56 -7.32
N PHE A 51 31.69 21.54 -7.93
CA PHE A 51 30.89 21.37 -9.14
C PHE A 51 31.69 21.66 -10.43
N ILE A 52 32.99 21.95 -10.34
CA ILE A 52 33.86 22.08 -11.53
C ILE A 52 33.99 20.70 -12.18
N GLY A 53 33.55 20.59 -13.43
CA GLY A 53 33.47 19.30 -14.15
C GLY A 53 32.26 18.43 -13.77
N SER A 54 31.36 18.92 -12.91
CA SER A 54 30.08 18.24 -12.63
C SER A 54 29.05 18.48 -13.72
N THR A 55 28.07 17.57 -13.82
CA THR A 55 26.91 17.60 -14.72
C THR A 55 25.83 18.61 -14.25
N VAL A 56 25.08 19.31 -15.12
CA VAL A 56 23.77 19.96 -14.86
C VAL A 56 22.86 19.11 -13.95
N GLY A 57 22.74 17.81 -14.21
CA GLY A 57 22.09 16.86 -13.30
C GLY A 57 22.66 16.88 -11.87
N GLN A 58 23.98 16.80 -11.68
CA GLN A 58 24.60 16.99 -10.36
C GLN A 58 24.49 18.44 -9.83
N ARG A 59 24.52 19.44 -10.71
CA ARG A 59 24.37 20.88 -10.40
C ARG A 59 22.95 21.20 -9.91
N PHE A 60 21.94 20.39 -10.25
CA PHE A 60 20.64 20.43 -9.59
C PHE A 60 20.77 20.13 -8.09
N PHE A 61 21.72 19.30 -7.67
CA PHE A 61 22.05 19.10 -6.26
C PHE A 61 22.97 20.18 -5.69
N GLY A 62 22.93 21.39 -6.26
CA GLY A 62 23.68 22.57 -5.81
C GLY A 62 23.59 22.80 -4.29
N PRO A 63 24.62 23.38 -3.66
CA PRO A 63 24.72 23.40 -2.21
C PRO A 63 23.54 24.15 -1.57
N ALA A 64 23.06 23.63 -0.45
CA ALA A 64 22.06 24.30 0.35
C ALA A 64 22.20 23.92 1.82
N TRP A 65 21.74 24.80 2.71
CA TRP A 65 21.76 24.61 4.16
C TRP A 65 20.68 25.47 4.82
N VAL A 66 20.45 25.25 6.11
CA VAL A 66 19.57 26.10 6.94
C VAL A 66 20.46 27.10 7.70
N GLY A 67 20.16 28.40 7.60
CA GLY A 67 20.87 29.46 8.31
C GLY A 67 20.59 29.48 9.82
N GLU A 68 21.37 30.26 10.58
CA GLU A 68 21.21 30.37 12.04
C GLU A 68 19.85 30.97 12.47
N ASP A 69 19.21 31.76 11.60
CA ASP A 69 17.85 32.28 11.76
C ASP A 69 16.75 31.30 11.31
N GLY A 70 17.16 30.09 10.90
CA GLY A 70 16.34 29.04 10.32
C GLY A 70 15.92 29.30 8.88
N VAL A 71 16.42 30.33 8.19
CA VAL A 71 16.07 30.59 6.78
C VAL A 71 16.92 29.71 5.87
N PRO A 72 16.34 28.98 4.90
CA PRO A 72 17.12 28.17 3.96
C PRO A 72 17.98 29.06 3.06
N CYS A 73 19.19 28.61 2.78
CA CYS A 73 20.11 29.20 1.83
C CYS A 73 20.32 28.21 0.67
N ILE A 74 19.99 28.61 -0.56
CA ILE A 74 19.99 27.74 -1.74
C ILE A 74 20.91 28.29 -2.83
N ILE A 75 21.90 27.50 -3.25
CA ILE A 75 22.79 27.84 -4.36
C ILE A 75 22.36 27.07 -5.61
N PHE A 76 21.84 27.80 -6.58
CA PHE A 76 21.47 27.30 -7.90
C PHE A 76 22.70 27.31 -8.80
N ILE A 77 23.22 26.13 -9.17
CA ILE A 77 24.46 26.05 -9.95
C ILE A 77 24.17 26.21 -11.44
N ALA A 78 24.51 27.38 -11.98
CA ALA A 78 24.35 27.71 -13.39
C ALA A 78 25.43 27.05 -14.25
N HIS A 79 25.03 26.58 -15.44
CA HIS A 79 25.96 26.05 -16.44
C HIS A 79 26.87 27.14 -17.03
N ASN A 80 26.35 28.36 -17.25
CA ASN A 80 27.11 29.46 -17.85
C ASN A 80 26.95 30.78 -17.09
N SER A 81 27.91 31.67 -17.31
CA SER A 81 27.94 32.99 -16.66
C SER A 81 26.83 33.93 -17.16
N ASP A 82 26.11 33.61 -18.24
CA ASP A 82 25.06 34.48 -18.77
C ASP A 82 23.75 34.36 -17.99
N ALA A 83 23.44 33.18 -17.43
CA ALA A 83 22.37 33.03 -16.44
C ALA A 83 22.65 33.90 -15.20
N VAL A 84 23.88 33.81 -14.67
CA VAL A 84 24.37 34.64 -13.56
C VAL A 84 24.25 36.13 -13.87
N LYS A 85 24.71 36.57 -15.06
CA LYS A 85 24.61 37.98 -15.50
C LYS A 85 23.16 38.44 -15.66
N ARG A 86 22.25 37.59 -16.18
CA ARG A 86 20.83 37.96 -16.33
C ARG A 86 20.15 38.19 -14.99
N VAL A 87 20.29 37.25 -14.06
CA VAL A 87 19.75 37.37 -12.70
C VAL A 87 20.36 38.57 -11.98
N ARG A 88 21.69 38.77 -12.08
CA ARG A 88 22.37 39.95 -11.50
C ARG A 88 21.86 41.28 -12.08
N ARG A 89 21.67 41.39 -13.40
CA ARG A 89 21.21 42.62 -14.07
C ARG A 89 19.76 42.96 -13.81
N ALA A 90 18.91 41.96 -13.61
CA ALA A 90 17.49 42.16 -13.35
C ALA A 90 17.21 42.62 -11.91
N GLU A 91 18.16 42.41 -10.99
CA GLU A 91 18.04 42.62 -9.53
C GLU A 91 16.85 41.89 -8.87
N ALA A 92 16.14 41.06 -9.63
CA ALA A 92 15.02 40.25 -9.24
C ALA A 92 14.88 39.04 -10.17
N CYS A 93 14.37 37.93 -9.64
CA CYS A 93 13.97 36.76 -10.42
C CYS A 93 12.75 36.09 -9.78
N ALA A 94 12.30 34.98 -10.35
CA ALA A 94 11.30 34.12 -9.75
C ALA A 94 11.80 32.68 -9.73
N ALA A 95 11.18 31.82 -8.92
CA ALA A 95 11.36 30.37 -9.01
C ALA A 95 10.00 29.66 -8.99
N VAL A 96 9.82 28.68 -9.85
CA VAL A 96 8.65 27.79 -9.84
C VAL A 96 9.05 26.49 -9.17
N GLY A 97 8.24 26.02 -8.22
CA GLY A 97 8.46 24.78 -7.47
C GLY A 97 7.43 23.71 -7.80
N TRP A 98 7.85 22.44 -7.78
CA TRP A 98 6.94 21.29 -7.82
C TRP A 98 7.57 20.06 -7.18
N ARG A 99 6.73 19.21 -6.57
CA ARG A 99 7.12 17.88 -6.06
C ARG A 99 6.87 16.82 -7.12
N TRP A 100 7.78 15.84 -7.21
CA TRP A 100 7.74 14.86 -8.30
C TRP A 100 6.87 13.63 -8.01
N ASP A 101 6.53 13.35 -6.74
CA ASP A 101 5.46 12.47 -6.21
C ASP A 101 5.26 12.72 -4.70
N ASN A 102 4.42 11.94 -4.01
CA ASN A 102 4.07 12.15 -2.59
C ASN A 102 4.89 11.36 -1.58
N SER A 103 5.79 10.48 -2.02
CA SER A 103 6.63 9.69 -1.12
C SER A 103 7.66 10.58 -0.38
N PRO A 104 7.96 10.30 0.90
CA PRO A 104 8.94 11.06 1.69
C PRO A 104 10.34 11.15 1.06
N SER A 105 10.70 10.16 0.25
CA SER A 105 11.95 10.08 -0.50
C SER A 105 12.00 10.97 -1.76
N MET A 106 10.87 11.52 -2.22
CA MET A 106 10.79 12.07 -3.56
C MET A 106 11.36 13.48 -3.70
N PHE A 107 11.92 13.77 -4.86
CA PHE A 107 12.48 15.09 -5.13
C PHE A 107 11.42 16.19 -5.23
N PHE A 108 11.69 17.29 -4.53
CA PHE A 108 11.12 18.60 -4.82
C PHE A 108 12.13 19.39 -5.66
N SER A 109 11.65 20.08 -6.70
CA SER A 109 12.50 20.88 -7.59
C SER A 109 12.04 22.32 -7.68
N LEU A 110 12.98 23.26 -7.53
CA LEU A 110 12.84 24.68 -7.84
C LEU A 110 13.51 24.99 -9.18
N THR A 111 12.86 25.76 -10.04
CA THR A 111 13.43 26.21 -11.32
C THR A 111 13.37 27.74 -11.43
N VAL A 112 14.52 28.39 -11.57
CA VAL A 112 14.64 29.85 -11.67
C VAL A 112 14.18 30.38 -13.02
N MET A 113 13.56 31.56 -13.01
CA MET A 113 13.05 32.31 -14.17
C MET A 113 13.38 33.80 -14.04
N THR A 114 13.67 34.48 -15.15
CA THR A 114 13.91 35.94 -15.21
C THR A 114 12.86 36.64 -16.07
N ARG A 115 12.31 37.78 -15.62
CA ARG A 115 11.35 38.56 -16.41
C ARG A 115 12.05 39.39 -17.50
N ALA A 116 12.04 38.90 -18.75
CA ALA A 116 12.19 39.71 -19.97
C ALA A 116 12.00 38.83 -21.22
N GLU A 117 10.76 38.73 -21.74
CA GLU A 117 10.37 38.31 -23.12
C GLU A 117 10.98 37.01 -23.72
N ASN A 118 11.73 36.23 -22.95
CA ASN A 118 12.37 34.98 -23.34
C ASN A 118 12.56 34.12 -22.07
N PRO A 119 11.97 32.90 -21.95
CA PRO A 119 11.90 32.21 -20.66
C PRO A 119 13.21 31.56 -20.18
N ARG A 120 14.29 31.60 -20.96
CA ARG A 120 15.53 30.83 -20.76
C ARG A 120 16.59 31.65 -19.99
N PRO A 121 16.99 31.27 -18.77
CA PRO A 121 17.55 29.95 -18.53
C PRO A 121 17.04 29.27 -17.24
N HIS A 122 16.63 28.01 -17.36
CA HIS A 122 16.25 27.18 -16.22
C HIS A 122 17.50 26.72 -15.45
N VAL A 123 17.91 27.51 -14.45
CA VAL A 123 18.78 26.99 -13.39
C VAL A 123 17.87 26.31 -12.39
N ARG A 124 17.96 24.98 -12.32
CA ARG A 124 17.16 24.14 -11.43
C ARG A 124 17.98 23.73 -10.22
N TRP A 125 17.29 23.52 -9.12
CA TRP A 125 17.81 22.93 -7.90
C TRP A 125 16.81 21.90 -7.39
N ILE A 126 17.27 20.74 -6.92
CA ILE A 126 16.42 19.70 -6.32
C ILE A 126 16.99 19.19 -4.99
N ARG A 127 16.08 18.71 -4.13
CA ARG A 127 16.39 17.88 -2.96
C ARG A 127 15.26 16.90 -2.68
N SER A 128 15.56 15.83 -1.93
CA SER A 128 14.53 14.99 -1.32
C SER A 128 13.55 15.85 -0.52
N SER A 129 12.27 15.50 -0.50
CA SER A 129 11.25 16.19 0.29
C SER A 129 11.54 16.19 1.80
N THR A 130 12.37 15.25 2.26
CA THR A 130 12.84 15.09 3.65
C THR A 130 14.18 15.79 3.96
N ASP A 131 14.75 16.55 3.01
CA ASP A 131 15.94 17.36 3.28
C ASP A 131 15.61 18.53 4.23
N ALA A 132 16.45 18.78 5.23
CA ALA A 132 16.24 19.84 6.23
C ALA A 132 16.04 21.25 5.61
N VAL A 133 16.62 21.51 4.43
CA VAL A 133 16.41 22.74 3.65
C VAL A 133 14.97 22.82 3.13
N MET A 134 14.35 21.70 2.77
CA MET A 134 12.96 21.63 2.31
C MET A 134 11.96 21.80 3.44
N VAL A 135 12.22 21.16 4.59
CA VAL A 135 11.46 21.39 5.82
C VAL A 135 11.49 22.88 6.19
N ALA A 136 12.68 23.48 6.24
CA ALA A 136 12.84 24.90 6.55
C ALA A 136 12.18 25.82 5.49
N LEU A 137 12.25 25.48 4.20
CA LEU A 137 11.64 26.28 3.12
C LEU A 137 10.12 26.33 3.27
N ARG A 138 9.50 25.18 3.54
CA ARG A 138 8.06 25.06 3.75
C ARG A 138 7.64 25.84 5.00
N GLN A 139 8.30 25.60 6.14
CA GLN A 139 7.98 26.25 7.41
C GLN A 139 8.19 27.78 7.41
N LYS A 140 9.23 28.30 6.74
CA LYS A 140 9.55 29.73 6.73
C LYS A 140 8.78 30.52 5.68
N GLY A 141 8.26 29.87 4.64
CA GLY A 141 7.62 30.54 3.51
C GLY A 141 8.55 31.40 2.66
N ARG A 142 9.87 31.41 2.94
CA ARG A 142 10.89 32.23 2.27
C ARG A 142 12.26 31.56 2.34
N PHE A 143 13.17 31.97 1.48
CA PHE A 143 14.55 31.49 1.42
C PHE A 143 15.51 32.55 0.86
N LEU A 144 16.80 32.41 1.17
CA LEU A 144 17.87 33.13 0.51
C LEU A 144 18.39 32.29 -0.65
N MET A 145 18.65 32.93 -1.80
CA MET A 145 19.20 32.24 -2.96
C MET A 145 20.31 33.02 -3.66
N THR A 146 21.20 32.29 -4.32
CA THR A 146 22.10 32.87 -5.33
C THR A 146 22.24 31.90 -6.50
N VAL A 147 22.39 32.46 -7.71
CA VAL A 147 22.72 31.69 -8.91
C VAL A 147 24.21 31.83 -9.15
N ALA A 148 24.95 30.72 -9.18
CA ALA A 148 26.41 30.73 -9.26
C ALA A 148 26.95 29.71 -10.28
N THR A 149 28.01 30.04 -11.00
CA THR A 149 28.78 29.09 -11.81
C THR A 149 29.89 28.42 -10.98
N PRO A 150 30.34 27.20 -11.34
CA PRO A 150 31.39 26.49 -10.60
C PRO A 150 32.75 27.21 -10.47
N ASP A 151 33.05 28.18 -11.32
CA ASP A 151 34.26 29.02 -11.25
C ASP A 151 34.17 30.13 -10.17
N GLY A 152 32.99 30.32 -9.55
CA GLY A 152 32.74 31.28 -8.49
C GLY A 152 32.05 32.58 -8.92
N GLN A 153 31.64 32.75 -10.18
CA GLN A 153 30.81 33.91 -10.55
C GLN A 153 29.38 33.71 -10.04
N HIS A 154 28.80 34.68 -9.31
CA HIS A 154 27.48 34.54 -8.70
C HIS A 154 26.59 35.78 -8.87
N SER A 155 25.27 35.63 -8.75
CA SER A 155 24.31 36.69 -9.07
C SER A 155 24.27 37.84 -8.04
N GLY A 156 25.01 37.72 -6.95
CA GLY A 156 24.62 38.33 -5.67
C GLY A 156 23.56 37.47 -4.96
N TRP A 157 23.36 37.70 -3.67
CA TRP A 157 22.31 37.04 -2.92
C TRP A 157 20.97 37.75 -3.12
N MET A 158 19.90 36.96 -3.10
CA MET A 158 18.53 37.41 -3.21
C MET A 158 17.70 36.80 -2.08
N GLU A 159 16.72 37.54 -1.58
CA GLU A 159 15.68 37.04 -0.70
C GLU A 159 14.44 36.72 -1.53
N ALA A 160 13.85 35.54 -1.32
CA ALA A 160 12.76 34.98 -2.11
C ALA A 160 11.61 34.53 -1.21
N ASP A 161 10.46 35.19 -1.35
CA ASP A 161 9.22 34.84 -0.65
C ASP A 161 8.36 33.92 -1.52
N LEU A 162 7.71 32.92 -0.92
CA LEU A 162 6.71 32.06 -1.56
C LEU A 162 5.34 32.74 -1.63
N TYR A 163 4.60 32.43 -2.69
CA TYR A 163 3.26 32.93 -2.99
C TYR A 163 2.37 31.76 -3.41
N ALA A 164 1.05 31.90 -3.17
CA ALA A 164 0.06 30.90 -3.58
C ALA A 164 0.03 30.64 -5.11
N GLY A 165 0.45 31.62 -5.92
CA GLY A 165 0.59 31.46 -7.36
C GLY A 165 1.13 32.73 -8.01
N MET A 166 1.35 32.71 -9.32
CA MET A 166 1.96 33.82 -10.07
C MET A 166 1.23 35.16 -9.89
N ASN A 167 -0.10 35.11 -9.76
CA ASN A 167 -0.99 36.27 -9.64
C ASN A 167 -1.27 36.68 -8.17
N SER A 168 -0.70 36.00 -7.17
CA SER A 168 -0.83 36.44 -5.77
C SER A 168 0.17 37.56 -5.46
N ASP A 169 -0.29 38.61 -4.80
CA ASP A 169 0.57 39.71 -4.34
C ASP A 169 0.88 39.67 -2.83
N THR A 170 0.31 38.71 -2.10
CA THR A 170 0.63 38.43 -0.70
C THR A 170 1.45 37.13 -0.60
N PRO A 171 2.57 37.11 0.14
CA PRO A 171 3.30 35.89 0.44
C PRO A 171 2.41 34.84 1.14
N SER A 172 2.57 33.57 0.79
CA SER A 172 1.86 32.43 1.36
C SER A 172 2.60 31.13 1.05
N SER A 173 2.72 30.23 2.03
CA SER A 173 3.18 28.86 1.83
C SER A 173 2.11 27.94 1.23
N SER A 174 0.84 28.35 1.17
CA SER A 174 -0.30 27.44 0.92
C SER A 174 -0.19 26.59 -0.35
N ALA A 175 0.39 27.10 -1.43
CA ALA A 175 0.61 26.31 -2.65
C ALA A 175 1.81 25.37 -2.57
N MET A 176 2.81 25.68 -1.73
CA MET A 176 3.86 24.76 -1.33
C MET A 176 3.27 23.64 -0.47
N ASP A 177 2.48 23.97 0.55
CA ASP A 177 1.83 22.99 1.44
C ASP A 177 0.93 22.03 0.67
N ALA A 178 0.18 22.52 -0.33
CA ALA A 178 -0.62 21.69 -1.23
C ALA A 178 0.19 20.61 -1.99
N GLN A 179 1.51 20.76 -2.15
CA GLN A 179 2.38 19.72 -2.75
C GLN A 179 2.60 18.50 -1.82
N TRP A 180 2.22 18.60 -0.54
CA TRP A 180 2.25 17.49 0.42
C TRP A 180 0.86 16.87 0.67
N GLU A 181 -0.22 17.55 0.27
CA GLU A 181 -1.60 17.03 0.33
C GLU A 181 -2.03 16.30 -0.96
N PHE A 182 -1.35 16.55 -2.08
CA PHE A 182 -1.86 16.22 -3.41
C PHE A 182 -1.42 14.85 -3.92
N LEU A 183 -2.22 13.80 -3.66
CA LEU A 183 -2.04 12.36 -3.99
C LEU A 183 -1.55 11.95 -5.41
N THR A 184 -1.34 12.87 -6.33
CA THR A 184 -0.95 12.62 -7.72
C THR A 184 0.36 13.34 -8.08
N PRO A 185 1.44 12.64 -8.47
CA PRO A 185 2.68 13.30 -8.91
C PRO A 185 2.52 14.36 -10.01
N GLY A 186 3.03 15.58 -9.75
CA GLY A 186 3.11 16.71 -10.71
C GLY A 186 2.42 18.02 -10.23
N ILE A 187 2.42 19.04 -11.10
CA ILE A 187 1.71 20.31 -10.85
C ILE A 187 0.20 20.04 -10.74
N PRO A 188 -0.47 20.42 -9.64
CA PRO A 188 -1.91 20.22 -9.46
C PRO A 188 -2.72 20.79 -10.62
N ARG A 189 -3.68 19.99 -11.11
CA ARG A 189 -4.64 20.36 -12.18
C ARG A 189 -4.01 20.78 -13.52
N SER A 190 -2.72 20.51 -13.78
CA SER A 190 -2.15 20.72 -15.11
C SER A 190 -2.80 19.78 -16.14
N ASN A 191 -3.52 20.35 -17.11
CA ASN A 191 -3.86 19.65 -18.34
C ASN A 191 -2.55 19.16 -18.98
N ILE A 192 -2.51 17.93 -19.50
CA ILE A 192 -1.28 17.38 -20.13
C ILE A 192 -0.76 18.31 -21.26
N HIS A 193 -1.67 19.02 -21.94
CA HIS A 193 -1.38 20.01 -22.98
C HIS A 193 -1.22 21.47 -22.50
N GLU A 194 -1.48 21.77 -21.22
CA GLU A 194 -1.29 23.10 -20.61
C GLU A 194 -0.28 23.04 -19.44
N ARG A 195 0.53 21.97 -19.37
CA ARG A 195 1.73 21.95 -18.52
C ARG A 195 2.60 23.14 -18.93
N PHE A 196 3.10 23.89 -17.94
CA PHE A 196 4.37 24.58 -18.15
C PHE A 196 5.43 23.49 -18.27
N ASP A 197 5.64 23.04 -19.49
CA ASP A 197 6.72 22.14 -19.82
C ASP A 197 8.02 22.96 -19.86
N PRO A 198 8.99 22.69 -18.96
CA PRO A 198 10.27 23.41 -18.94
C PRO A 198 11.19 23.04 -20.12
N PHE A 199 10.77 22.12 -20.99
CA PHE A 199 11.39 21.82 -22.28
C PHE A 199 10.67 22.54 -23.44
N SER A 200 9.35 22.73 -23.35
CA SER A 200 8.57 23.61 -24.22
C SER A 200 8.97 25.07 -24.06
N LEU A 201 9.80 25.49 -25.00
CA LEU A 201 10.28 26.84 -25.11
C LEU A 201 10.22 27.22 -26.57
N ASP A 202 9.29 28.10 -26.93
CA ASP A 202 9.38 28.81 -28.19
C ASP A 202 10.64 29.69 -28.20
N ASP A 203 11.26 29.73 -29.37
CA ASP A 203 12.34 30.59 -29.88
C ASP A 203 13.63 30.84 -29.07
N VAL A 204 14.72 30.95 -29.86
CA VAL A 204 16.12 31.35 -29.56
C VAL A 204 17.20 30.25 -29.61
N VAL A 205 16.83 29.01 -29.91
CA VAL A 205 17.64 28.16 -30.82
C VAL A 205 16.67 27.65 -31.88
N SER A 206 17.09 27.57 -33.14
CA SER A 206 16.29 26.91 -34.19
C SER A 206 15.93 25.50 -33.72
N ARG A 207 14.66 25.10 -33.89
CA ARG A 207 14.17 23.76 -33.49
C ARG A 207 15.00 22.62 -34.09
N ASP A 208 15.75 22.90 -35.15
CA ASP A 208 16.60 21.97 -35.89
C ASP A 208 17.85 21.42 -35.14
N GLU A 209 18.27 22.01 -34.00
CA GLU A 209 19.55 21.62 -33.34
C GLU A 209 19.44 20.99 -31.93
N ARG A 210 18.25 20.86 -31.34
CA ARG A 210 18.07 20.13 -30.07
C ARG A 210 17.36 18.79 -30.29
N VAL A 211 18.02 17.72 -29.89
CA VAL A 211 17.42 16.38 -29.80
C VAL A 211 16.62 16.31 -28.50
N GLU A 212 15.34 16.64 -28.58
CA GLU A 212 14.37 16.27 -27.55
C GLU A 212 14.04 14.78 -27.70
N ILE A 213 13.98 14.04 -26.59
CA ILE A 213 13.52 12.65 -26.56
C ILE A 213 12.00 12.63 -26.76
N PRO A 214 11.49 12.19 -27.93
CA PRO A 214 10.05 12.23 -28.17
C PRO A 214 9.34 11.17 -27.32
N ILE A 215 8.13 11.50 -26.87
CA ILE A 215 7.17 10.48 -26.45
C ILE A 215 6.79 9.68 -27.70
N TRP A 216 6.99 8.36 -27.64
CA TRP A 216 6.65 7.49 -28.77
C TRP A 216 5.14 7.32 -28.87
N PRO A 217 4.58 7.31 -30.10
CA PRO A 217 3.14 7.16 -30.30
C PRO A 217 2.68 5.75 -29.93
N ASP A 218 1.50 5.66 -29.31
CA ASP A 218 0.75 4.42 -29.13
C ASP A 218 -0.72 4.69 -29.45
N ALA A 219 -1.12 4.31 -30.66
CA ALA A 219 -2.43 4.65 -31.23
C ALA A 219 -3.63 4.24 -30.37
N SER A 220 -3.46 3.28 -29.46
CA SER A 220 -4.54 2.89 -28.53
C SER A 220 -4.61 3.81 -27.31
N SER A 221 -3.53 3.96 -26.55
CA SER A 221 -3.57 4.80 -25.34
C SER A 221 -3.65 6.28 -25.65
N ASP A 222 -3.10 6.74 -26.78
CA ASP A 222 -3.27 8.13 -27.25
C ASP A 222 -4.77 8.45 -27.49
N ALA A 223 -5.47 7.59 -28.26
CA ALA A 223 -6.89 7.78 -28.57
C ALA A 223 -7.79 7.66 -27.32
N TRP A 224 -7.52 6.71 -26.43
CA TRP A 224 -8.28 6.56 -25.19
C TRP A 224 -8.00 7.68 -24.18
N ALA A 225 -6.79 8.24 -24.14
CA ALA A 225 -6.48 9.42 -23.33
C ALA A 225 -7.23 10.67 -23.83
N GLU A 226 -7.35 10.86 -25.14
CA GLU A 226 -8.07 12.00 -25.73
C GLU A 226 -9.56 12.00 -25.37
N LEU A 227 -10.22 10.83 -25.49
CA LEU A 227 -11.62 10.64 -25.08
C LEU A 227 -11.86 10.88 -23.59
N ALA A 228 -10.81 10.82 -22.78
CA ALA A 228 -10.86 10.91 -21.32
C ALA A 228 -10.97 12.36 -20.79
N HIS A 229 -10.86 13.36 -21.65
CA HIS A 229 -11.10 14.75 -21.28
C HIS A 229 -12.61 15.04 -21.19
N ASN A 230 -13.01 16.12 -20.50
CA ASN A 230 -14.38 16.63 -20.49
C ASN A 230 -14.75 17.31 -21.83
N GLY A 231 -14.47 16.63 -22.94
CA GLY A 231 -14.84 17.01 -24.30
C GLY A 231 -16.32 16.70 -24.59
N PRO A 232 -16.80 17.01 -25.80
CA PRO A 232 -18.22 16.92 -26.15
C PRO A 232 -18.81 15.51 -26.09
N TRP A 233 -17.96 14.47 -26.05
CA TRP A 233 -18.36 13.05 -26.00
C TRP A 233 -18.26 12.42 -24.59
N ALA A 234 -17.87 13.18 -23.57
CA ALA A 234 -17.65 12.64 -22.22
C ALA A 234 -18.94 12.11 -21.57
N ASP A 235 -20.11 12.59 -21.99
CA ASP A 235 -21.43 12.08 -21.58
C ASP A 235 -21.87 10.86 -22.41
N ASP A 236 -21.34 10.68 -23.62
CA ASP A 236 -21.65 9.55 -24.51
C ASP A 236 -20.90 8.25 -24.15
N LEU A 237 -19.82 8.34 -23.36
CA LEU A 237 -19.03 7.16 -22.97
C LEU A 237 -19.78 6.24 -22.01
N ASP A 238 -19.84 4.94 -22.36
CA ASP A 238 -20.32 3.89 -21.47
C ASP A 238 -19.30 3.56 -20.35
N ALA A 239 -19.65 2.69 -19.41
CA ALA A 239 -18.77 2.33 -18.30
C ALA A 239 -17.43 1.71 -18.75
N LYS A 240 -17.45 0.86 -19.79
CA LYS A 240 -16.23 0.23 -20.33
C LYS A 240 -15.36 1.23 -21.06
N ASP A 241 -15.98 2.17 -21.79
CA ASP A 241 -15.25 3.20 -22.50
C ASP A 241 -14.62 4.22 -21.53
N ARG A 242 -15.30 4.54 -20.42
CA ARG A 242 -14.69 5.29 -19.29
C ARG A 242 -13.52 4.54 -18.65
N ALA A 243 -13.66 3.23 -18.42
CA ALA A 243 -12.59 2.39 -17.89
C ALA A 243 -11.37 2.29 -18.83
N ARG A 244 -11.59 2.22 -20.15
CA ARG A 244 -10.50 2.31 -21.15
C ARG A 244 -9.87 3.68 -21.19
N ALA A 245 -10.66 4.74 -21.10
CA ALA A 245 -10.18 6.12 -21.06
C ALA A 245 -9.29 6.38 -19.83
N ALA A 246 -9.67 5.84 -18.67
CA ALA A 246 -8.84 5.82 -17.46
C ALA A 246 -7.48 5.13 -17.68
N TRP A 247 -7.48 3.92 -18.26
CA TRP A 247 -6.24 3.23 -18.65
C TRP A 247 -5.41 4.06 -19.63
N GLY A 248 -6.02 4.64 -20.67
CA GLY A 248 -5.35 5.43 -21.69
C GLY A 248 -4.62 6.63 -21.10
N ARG A 249 -5.28 7.40 -20.21
CA ARG A 249 -4.66 8.50 -19.45
C ARG A 249 -3.43 8.03 -18.68
N GLN A 250 -3.53 6.93 -17.94
CA GLN A 250 -2.42 6.45 -17.10
C GLN A 250 -1.27 5.87 -17.94
N ALA A 251 -1.57 5.20 -19.06
CA ALA A 251 -0.57 4.72 -20.01
C ALA A 251 0.21 5.88 -20.67
N LEU A 252 -0.49 6.91 -21.18
CA LEU A 252 0.14 8.12 -21.71
C LEU A 252 1.00 8.83 -20.64
N ARG A 253 0.51 8.90 -19.41
CA ARG A 253 1.24 9.48 -18.27
C ARG A 253 2.53 8.73 -17.95
N ASN A 254 2.49 7.39 -17.91
CA ASN A 254 3.68 6.58 -17.65
C ASN A 254 4.71 6.70 -18.79
N ARG A 255 4.26 6.70 -20.07
CA ARG A 255 5.14 6.96 -21.23
C ARG A 255 5.84 8.32 -21.10
N GLY A 256 5.11 9.38 -20.74
CA GLY A 256 5.66 10.71 -20.51
C GLY A 256 6.64 10.79 -19.34
N ARG A 257 6.36 10.13 -18.21
CA ARG A 257 7.30 10.04 -17.07
C ARG A 257 8.60 9.35 -17.50
N ALA A 258 8.50 8.23 -18.20
CA ALA A 258 9.64 7.44 -18.65
C ALA A 258 10.50 8.21 -19.66
N ALA A 259 9.88 8.87 -20.65
CA ALA A 259 10.58 9.76 -21.59
C ALA A 259 11.32 10.90 -20.87
N GLY A 260 10.69 11.52 -19.86
CA GLY A 260 11.30 12.58 -19.06
C GLY A 260 12.56 12.16 -18.28
N PHE A 261 12.61 10.92 -17.77
CA PHE A 261 13.84 10.40 -17.15
C PHE A 261 14.94 10.08 -18.16
N VAL A 262 14.60 9.57 -19.35
CA VAL A 262 15.59 9.39 -20.43
C VAL A 262 16.10 10.74 -20.95
N GLN A 263 15.25 11.76 -21.03
CA GLN A 263 15.69 13.14 -21.31
C GLN A 263 16.65 13.65 -20.23
N ALA A 264 16.39 13.38 -18.95
CA ALA A 264 17.30 13.76 -17.87
C ALA A 264 18.67 13.06 -17.99
N ILE A 265 18.74 11.84 -18.54
CA ILE A 265 20.00 11.15 -18.83
C ILE A 265 20.67 11.72 -20.10
N LEU A 266 19.92 12.07 -21.15
CA LEU A 266 20.45 12.72 -22.35
C LEU A 266 21.04 14.11 -22.03
N ASP A 267 20.31 14.92 -21.25
CA ASP A 267 20.78 16.22 -20.77
C ASP A 267 22.07 16.06 -19.94
N ARG A 268 22.14 14.98 -19.13
CA ARG A 268 23.36 14.59 -18.39
C ARG A 268 24.54 14.20 -19.26
N GLN A 269 24.36 13.87 -20.53
CA GLN A 269 25.45 13.61 -21.47
C GLN A 269 25.79 14.87 -22.27
N LEU A 270 24.80 15.54 -22.86
CA LEU A 270 25.00 16.62 -23.82
C LEU A 270 25.37 17.98 -23.20
N LEU A 271 24.79 18.36 -22.07
CA LEU A 271 24.97 19.71 -21.47
C LEU A 271 26.16 19.76 -20.48
N ASP A 272 26.80 18.61 -20.32
CA ASP A 272 27.31 18.15 -19.03
C ASP A 272 28.64 17.43 -19.15
N ASP A 273 28.94 16.91 -20.35
CA ASP A 273 30.14 16.13 -20.68
C ASP A 273 30.33 14.88 -19.82
N VAL A 274 29.25 14.36 -19.21
CA VAL A 274 29.27 13.03 -18.57
C VAL A 274 29.26 12.00 -19.67
N ARG A 275 30.16 11.04 -19.54
CA ARG A 275 30.17 9.88 -20.42
C ARG A 275 28.87 9.09 -20.21
N PRO A 276 28.35 8.43 -21.25
CA PRO A 276 27.32 7.42 -21.10
C PRO A 276 27.67 6.44 -19.97
N VAL A 277 26.65 5.95 -19.25
CA VAL A 277 26.86 4.95 -18.19
C VAL A 277 27.25 3.60 -18.81
N VAL A 278 26.68 3.33 -20.00
CA VAL A 278 26.91 2.13 -20.79
C VAL A 278 27.29 2.46 -22.22
N ASP A 279 27.88 1.51 -22.94
CA ASP A 279 28.08 1.61 -24.38
C ASP A 279 26.79 1.31 -25.19
N SER A 280 26.91 1.26 -26.52
CA SER A 280 25.80 0.95 -27.44
C SER A 280 25.25 -0.48 -27.30
N ASP A 281 26.00 -1.40 -26.69
CA ASP A 281 25.57 -2.78 -26.41
C ASP A 281 25.00 -2.93 -24.98
N GLY A 282 25.04 -1.85 -24.17
CA GLY A 282 24.58 -1.83 -22.79
C GLY A 282 25.62 -2.30 -21.78
N MET A 283 26.89 -2.43 -22.17
CA MET A 283 27.97 -2.80 -21.24
C MET A 283 28.40 -1.58 -20.42
N TRP A 284 28.55 -1.76 -19.11
CA TRP A 284 28.95 -0.69 -18.19
C TRP A 284 30.33 -0.14 -18.53
N LEU A 285 30.48 1.18 -18.62
CA LEU A 285 31.73 1.81 -19.05
C LEU A 285 32.73 2.05 -17.90
N GLU A 286 32.24 2.34 -16.68
CA GLU A 286 33.10 2.59 -15.52
C GLU A 286 33.69 1.27 -14.96
N PRO A 287 35.02 1.14 -14.80
CA PRO A 287 35.64 -0.10 -14.35
C PRO A 287 35.43 -0.37 -12.86
N GLY A 288 34.99 -1.59 -12.53
CA GLY A 288 34.85 -2.04 -11.14
C GLY A 288 33.94 -3.26 -10.97
N PRO A 289 33.66 -3.68 -9.72
CA PRO A 289 32.83 -4.86 -9.44
C PRO A 289 31.41 -4.78 -10.01
N LEU A 290 30.86 -3.56 -10.15
CA LEU A 290 29.56 -3.32 -10.77
C LEU A 290 29.59 -3.64 -12.28
N GLN A 291 30.64 -3.21 -12.99
CA GLN A 291 30.83 -3.52 -14.41
C GLN A 291 30.95 -5.03 -14.65
N GLU A 292 31.68 -5.78 -13.83
CA GLU A 292 31.79 -7.24 -14.00
C GLU A 292 30.43 -7.92 -13.88
N ARG A 293 29.62 -7.50 -12.90
CA ARG A 293 28.25 -8.00 -12.67
C ARG A 293 27.31 -7.61 -13.82
N ALA A 294 27.30 -6.34 -14.23
CA ALA A 294 26.50 -5.83 -15.33
C ALA A 294 26.88 -6.50 -16.67
N THR A 295 28.17 -6.63 -16.97
CA THR A 295 28.69 -7.35 -18.14
C THR A 295 28.26 -8.81 -18.15
N THR A 296 28.28 -9.48 -16.99
CA THR A 296 27.81 -10.87 -16.86
C THR A 296 26.31 -10.99 -17.07
N LEU A 297 25.53 -10.03 -16.58
CA LEU A 297 24.08 -9.95 -16.80
C LEU A 297 23.77 -9.73 -18.29
N VAL A 298 24.33 -8.71 -18.92
CA VAL A 298 24.08 -8.36 -20.33
C VAL A 298 24.48 -9.49 -21.29
N LYS A 299 25.61 -10.16 -21.03
CA LYS A 299 26.02 -11.35 -21.82
C LYS A 299 25.05 -12.53 -21.71
N ARG A 300 24.28 -12.64 -20.63
CA ARG A 300 23.28 -13.70 -20.42
C ARG A 300 21.88 -13.29 -20.89
N ALA A 301 21.50 -12.03 -20.69
CA ALA A 301 20.22 -11.45 -21.08
C ALA A 301 20.44 -10.18 -21.94
N PRO A 302 20.77 -10.32 -23.24
CA PRO A 302 21.12 -9.18 -24.10
C PRO A 302 20.01 -8.14 -24.28
N LEU A 303 18.75 -8.51 -24.03
CA LEU A 303 17.62 -7.58 -24.05
C LEU A 303 17.74 -6.52 -22.94
N ILE A 304 18.31 -6.87 -21.78
CA ILE A 304 18.61 -5.92 -20.70
C ILE A 304 19.72 -4.95 -21.13
N GLY A 305 20.71 -5.42 -21.90
CA GLY A 305 21.74 -4.56 -22.51
C GLY A 305 21.13 -3.52 -23.46
N ARG A 306 20.26 -3.96 -24.37
CA ARG A 306 19.53 -3.04 -25.28
C ARG A 306 18.68 -2.02 -24.52
N TRP A 307 18.05 -2.44 -23.42
CA TRP A 307 17.26 -1.55 -22.57
C TRP A 307 18.15 -0.51 -21.88
N LEU A 308 19.28 -0.92 -21.31
CA LEU A 308 20.31 -0.03 -20.75
C LEU A 308 20.85 0.95 -21.80
N ALA A 309 21.21 0.47 -22.99
CA ALA A 309 21.70 1.31 -24.08
C ALA A 309 20.66 2.35 -24.52
N GLY A 310 19.38 1.98 -24.60
CA GLY A 310 18.29 2.90 -24.90
C GLY A 310 18.04 3.96 -23.83
N MET A 311 18.37 3.71 -22.56
CA MET A 311 18.24 4.69 -21.47
C MET A 311 19.48 5.57 -21.28
N ALA A 312 20.66 4.96 -21.32
CA ALA A 312 21.90 5.55 -20.82
C ALA A 312 23.15 5.19 -21.64
N GLY A 313 22.94 4.67 -22.86
CA GLY A 313 23.98 4.55 -23.89
C GLY A 313 24.35 5.89 -24.52
N PRO A 314 25.18 5.89 -25.58
CA PRO A 314 25.66 7.11 -26.25
C PRO A 314 24.59 7.86 -27.06
N GLU A 315 23.50 7.18 -27.43
CA GLU A 315 22.35 7.77 -28.10
C GLU A 315 21.06 7.34 -27.38
N PRO A 316 20.74 7.92 -26.20
CA PRO A 316 19.51 7.64 -25.47
C PRO A 316 18.27 7.84 -26.35
N SER A 317 17.31 6.91 -26.24
CA SER A 317 16.05 6.94 -26.97
C SER A 317 14.98 6.25 -26.14
N ALA A 318 13.98 7.02 -25.70
CA ALA A 318 12.89 6.47 -24.89
C ALA A 318 12.07 5.42 -25.65
N GLN A 319 11.91 5.57 -26.98
CA GLN A 319 11.26 4.54 -27.81
C GLN A 319 12.09 3.24 -27.84
N ALA A 320 13.39 3.32 -28.12
CA ALA A 320 14.24 2.12 -28.19
C ALA A 320 14.35 1.42 -26.82
N SER A 321 14.44 2.21 -25.75
CA SER A 321 14.37 1.75 -24.36
C SER A 321 13.05 1.02 -24.07
N TYR A 322 11.92 1.62 -24.43
CA TYR A 322 10.59 1.03 -24.25
C TYR A 322 10.42 -0.27 -25.03
N GLU A 323 10.83 -0.31 -26.30
CA GLU A 323 10.76 -1.50 -27.14
C GLU A 323 11.64 -2.63 -26.59
N ALA A 324 12.83 -2.30 -26.08
CA ALA A 324 13.71 -3.26 -25.41
C ALA A 324 13.14 -3.73 -24.07
N CYS A 325 12.57 -2.84 -23.25
CA CYS A 325 11.88 -3.18 -22.00
C CYS A 325 10.69 -4.12 -22.27
N PHE A 326 9.84 -3.79 -23.24
CA PHE A 326 8.74 -4.64 -23.67
C PHE A 326 9.25 -6.02 -24.13
N ALA A 327 10.36 -6.08 -24.88
CA ALA A 327 10.99 -7.35 -25.25
C ALA A 327 11.50 -8.14 -24.03
N VAL A 328 12.07 -7.47 -23.01
CA VAL A 328 12.41 -8.10 -21.72
C VAL A 328 11.16 -8.69 -21.05
N LEU A 329 10.03 -7.99 -21.06
CA LEU A 329 8.76 -8.53 -20.51
C LEU A 329 8.25 -9.76 -21.28
N GLN A 330 8.53 -9.88 -22.58
CA GLN A 330 8.10 -11.01 -23.41
C GLN A 330 9.08 -12.21 -23.40
N ASP A 331 10.33 -12.02 -22.97
CA ASP A 331 11.32 -13.11 -22.87
C ASP A 331 11.43 -13.64 -21.43
N PRO A 332 11.04 -14.91 -21.15
CA PRO A 332 10.91 -15.37 -19.78
C PRO A 332 12.21 -15.39 -18.97
N TYR A 333 13.36 -15.57 -19.64
CA TYR A 333 14.66 -15.56 -18.98
C TYR A 333 15.13 -14.13 -18.67
N SER A 334 14.98 -13.20 -19.62
CA SER A 334 15.30 -11.79 -19.39
C SER A 334 14.41 -11.16 -18.31
N LEU A 335 13.12 -11.50 -18.26
CA LEU A 335 12.22 -11.04 -17.19
C LEU A 335 12.63 -11.59 -15.82
N PHE A 336 13.05 -12.86 -15.75
CA PHE A 336 13.62 -13.42 -14.52
C PHE A 336 14.92 -12.68 -14.12
N CYS A 337 15.84 -12.46 -15.06
CA CYS A 337 17.09 -11.74 -14.82
C CYS A 337 16.90 -10.27 -14.44
N PHE A 338 15.82 -9.62 -14.90
CA PHE A 338 15.46 -8.27 -14.45
C PHE A 338 15.22 -8.24 -12.93
N LEU A 339 14.32 -9.08 -12.43
CA LEU A 339 14.00 -9.13 -10.99
C LEU A 339 15.14 -9.69 -10.14
N ASP A 340 15.82 -10.74 -10.61
CA ASP A 340 16.86 -11.45 -9.84
C ASP A 340 18.21 -10.71 -9.79
N LYS A 341 18.52 -9.87 -10.80
CA LYS A 341 19.85 -9.23 -10.92
C LYS A 341 19.83 -7.76 -11.33
N PHE A 342 19.00 -7.36 -12.29
CA PHE A 342 19.10 -6.00 -12.83
C PHE A 342 18.69 -4.93 -11.80
N MET A 343 17.59 -5.13 -11.06
CA MET A 343 17.17 -4.20 -10.00
C MET A 343 18.26 -3.99 -8.94
N GLN A 344 18.96 -5.07 -8.55
CA GLN A 344 20.06 -4.95 -7.59
C GLN A 344 21.23 -4.14 -8.16
N ILE A 345 21.56 -4.31 -9.45
CA ILE A 345 22.61 -3.54 -10.12
C ILE A 345 22.25 -2.06 -10.22
N LEU A 346 20.98 -1.72 -10.46
CA LEU A 346 20.50 -0.33 -10.46
C LEU A 346 20.63 0.31 -9.07
N ASN A 347 20.24 -0.40 -8.01
CA ASN A 347 20.40 0.08 -6.64
C ASN A 347 21.88 0.25 -6.24
N ASP A 348 22.72 -0.74 -6.57
CA ASP A 348 24.16 -0.71 -6.27
C ASP A 348 24.94 0.33 -7.11
N ALA A 349 24.35 0.86 -8.18
CA ALA A 349 24.92 1.95 -8.97
C ALA A 349 24.82 3.32 -8.29
N ALA A 350 23.90 3.47 -7.31
CA ALA A 350 23.60 4.74 -6.64
C ALA A 350 23.32 5.92 -7.61
N ASP A 351 22.71 5.62 -8.77
CA ASP A 351 22.24 6.61 -9.73
C ASP A 351 20.70 6.60 -9.77
N ASP A 352 20.09 7.44 -8.93
CA ASP A 352 18.64 7.52 -8.76
C ASP A 352 17.91 7.82 -10.08
N VAL A 353 18.53 8.61 -10.97
CA VAL A 353 17.93 8.97 -12.27
C VAL A 353 17.89 7.76 -13.20
N LEU A 354 18.94 6.93 -13.19
CA LEU A 354 18.98 5.68 -13.96
C LEU A 354 18.00 4.64 -13.38
N ALA A 355 17.91 4.53 -12.05
CA ALA A 355 16.96 3.63 -11.40
C ALA A 355 15.50 4.03 -11.69
N GLU A 356 15.16 5.31 -11.58
CA GLU A 356 13.83 5.83 -11.91
C GLU A 356 13.54 5.80 -13.42
N ALA A 357 14.53 5.95 -14.30
CA ALA A 357 14.36 5.72 -15.74
C ALA A 357 13.96 4.27 -16.03
N ALA A 358 14.65 3.30 -15.43
CA ALA A 358 14.32 1.88 -15.56
C ALA A 358 12.93 1.57 -14.98
N LYS A 359 12.62 2.07 -13.79
CA LYS A 359 11.30 1.90 -13.17
C LYS A 359 10.17 2.51 -14.03
N GLY A 360 10.33 3.75 -14.49
CA GLY A 360 9.36 4.41 -15.36
C GLY A 360 9.15 3.68 -16.69
N MET A 361 10.21 3.15 -17.30
CA MET A 361 10.11 2.33 -18.51
C MET A 361 9.38 1.02 -18.27
N PHE A 362 9.63 0.35 -17.14
CA PHE A 362 8.90 -0.84 -16.73
C PHE A 362 7.41 -0.55 -16.47
N GLU A 363 7.10 0.50 -15.71
CA GLU A 363 5.73 0.99 -15.46
C GLU A 363 4.99 1.36 -16.76
N ALA A 364 5.68 1.91 -17.76
CA ALA A 364 5.11 2.20 -19.07
C ALA A 364 4.87 0.91 -19.89
N ALA A 365 5.86 0.01 -19.95
CA ALA A 365 5.78 -1.24 -20.71
C ALA A 365 4.73 -2.22 -20.16
N LEU A 366 4.47 -2.23 -18.85
CA LEU A 366 3.38 -2.99 -18.23
C LEU A 366 2.00 -2.57 -18.73
N LEU A 367 1.81 -1.28 -19.06
CA LEU A 367 0.54 -0.74 -19.53
C LEU A 367 0.32 -0.91 -21.04
N ASP A 368 1.33 -1.36 -21.80
CA ASP A 368 1.29 -1.52 -23.25
C ASP A 368 -0.01 -2.21 -23.73
N ALA A 369 -0.64 -1.65 -24.76
CA ALA A 369 -1.93 -2.11 -25.29
C ALA A 369 -1.91 -3.59 -25.73
N ARG A 370 -0.76 -4.15 -26.12
CA ARG A 370 -0.57 -5.55 -26.50
C ARG A 370 -0.65 -6.50 -25.31
N ILE A 371 -0.24 -6.05 -24.12
CA ILE A 371 -0.36 -6.80 -22.86
C ILE A 371 -1.74 -6.57 -22.23
N THR A 372 -2.12 -5.31 -22.03
CA THR A 372 -3.35 -4.95 -21.33
C THR A 372 -4.62 -5.11 -22.16
N ARG A 373 -4.49 -5.35 -23.47
CA ARG A 373 -5.61 -5.33 -24.44
C ARG A 373 -6.42 -4.04 -24.30
N SER A 374 -5.71 -2.92 -24.36
CA SER A 374 -6.23 -1.57 -24.18
C SER A 374 -7.02 -1.43 -22.87
N GLY A 375 -6.36 -1.74 -21.74
CA GLY A 375 -6.95 -1.60 -20.40
C GLY A 375 -8.04 -2.60 -20.03
N SER A 376 -8.34 -3.62 -20.85
CA SER A 376 -9.34 -4.63 -20.49
C SER A 376 -8.78 -5.79 -19.64
N HIS A 377 -7.46 -5.89 -19.54
CA HIS A 377 -6.74 -6.94 -18.82
C HIS A 377 -5.57 -6.32 -18.04
N ARG A 378 -5.35 -6.74 -16.79
CA ARG A 378 -4.15 -6.38 -16.02
C ARG A 378 -2.99 -7.33 -16.33
N PRO A 379 -1.73 -6.86 -16.37
CA PRO A 379 -0.55 -7.71 -16.46
C PRO A 379 -0.33 -8.50 -15.17
N TRP A 380 0.38 -9.63 -15.27
CA TRP A 380 0.91 -10.39 -14.14
C TRP A 380 2.02 -11.34 -14.61
N MET A 381 2.94 -11.70 -13.72
CA MET A 381 4.09 -12.54 -14.04
C MET A 381 3.89 -13.96 -13.51
N ALA A 382 3.81 -14.95 -14.39
CA ALA A 382 3.68 -16.36 -14.01
C ALA A 382 5.04 -16.99 -13.78
N ASN A 383 5.24 -17.60 -12.61
CA ASN A 383 6.45 -18.35 -12.31
C ASN A 383 6.51 -19.63 -13.16
N THR A 384 7.54 -19.76 -13.99
CA THR A 384 7.80 -20.97 -14.79
C THR A 384 8.93 -21.77 -14.16
N SER A 385 8.79 -23.10 -14.14
CA SER A 385 9.81 -23.99 -13.58
C SER A 385 11.13 -23.86 -14.33
N GLY A 386 12.20 -23.48 -13.62
CA GLY A 386 13.56 -23.42 -14.16
C GLY A 386 14.05 -22.03 -14.54
N TYR A 387 13.99 -21.07 -13.60
CA TYR A 387 14.53 -19.71 -13.73
C TYR A 387 13.94 -18.89 -14.90
N GLY A 388 12.61 -18.91 -15.05
CA GLY A 388 11.89 -18.06 -16.00
C GLY A 388 10.59 -17.51 -15.45
N LEU A 389 10.20 -16.31 -15.88
CA LEU A 389 8.93 -15.66 -15.54
C LEU A 389 8.20 -15.29 -16.83
N GLU A 390 6.98 -15.78 -17.04
CA GLU A 390 6.20 -15.51 -18.25
C GLU A 390 5.20 -14.37 -18.00
N MET A 391 5.31 -13.26 -18.74
CA MET A 391 4.30 -12.19 -18.66
C MET A 391 2.96 -12.66 -19.24
N LYS A 392 1.90 -12.51 -18.45
CA LYS A 392 0.52 -12.88 -18.78
C LYS A 392 -0.40 -11.71 -18.49
N ALA A 393 -1.63 -11.83 -18.97
CA ALA A 393 -2.68 -10.86 -18.71
C ALA A 393 -3.96 -11.56 -18.26
N ALA A 394 -4.68 -10.97 -17.31
CA ALA A 394 -5.95 -11.46 -16.80
C ALA A 394 -7.02 -10.37 -16.97
N ALA A 395 -8.22 -10.74 -17.43
CA ALA A 395 -9.31 -9.79 -17.61
C ALA A 395 -9.68 -9.13 -16.27
N ILE A 396 -10.08 -7.86 -16.33
CA ILE A 396 -10.65 -7.12 -15.19
C ILE A 396 -12.13 -6.82 -15.44
N ASP A 397 -12.85 -6.50 -14.38
CA ASP A 397 -14.23 -6.05 -14.49
C ASP A 397 -14.30 -4.59 -14.94
N MET A 398 -14.59 -4.39 -16.22
CA MET A 398 -14.70 -3.06 -16.85
C MET A 398 -16.00 -2.32 -16.49
N GLU A 399 -16.88 -2.93 -15.70
CA GLU A 399 -18.11 -2.34 -15.15
C GLU A 399 -17.99 -2.00 -13.66
N ALA A 400 -16.81 -2.24 -13.05
CA ALA A 400 -16.52 -1.87 -11.66
C ALA A 400 -16.54 -0.34 -11.46
N PRO A 401 -16.62 0.16 -10.20
CA PRO A 401 -16.52 1.58 -9.91
C PRO A 401 -15.27 2.19 -10.55
N LEU A 402 -15.42 3.32 -11.25
CA LEU A 402 -14.35 3.91 -12.04
C LEU A 402 -13.12 4.22 -11.17
N ASP A 403 -13.33 4.69 -9.94
CA ASP A 403 -12.28 4.99 -8.96
C ASP A 403 -11.42 3.75 -8.64
N ASP A 404 -12.02 2.57 -8.53
CA ASP A 404 -11.28 1.32 -8.27
C ASP A 404 -10.47 0.86 -9.50
N ILE A 405 -10.98 1.15 -10.71
CA ILE A 405 -10.26 0.90 -11.98
C ILE A 405 -9.10 1.91 -12.14
N GLU A 406 -9.30 3.18 -11.79
CA GLU A 406 -8.23 4.18 -11.77
C GLU A 406 -7.14 3.81 -10.75
N GLU A 407 -7.53 3.31 -9.57
CA GLU A 407 -6.59 2.88 -8.54
C GLU A 407 -5.77 1.66 -8.96
N LEU A 408 -6.39 0.70 -9.63
CA LEU A 408 -5.68 -0.45 -10.23
C LEU A 408 -4.55 0.01 -11.16
N TRP A 409 -4.79 1.00 -12.03
CA TRP A 409 -3.76 1.50 -12.94
C TRP A 409 -2.75 2.42 -12.26
N ARG A 410 -3.13 3.08 -11.16
CA ARG A 410 -2.28 4.00 -10.41
C ARG A 410 -1.28 3.30 -9.47
N CYS A 411 -1.72 2.27 -8.74
CA CYS A 411 -0.89 1.58 -7.75
C CYS A 411 -1.07 0.05 -7.69
N GLY A 412 -2.02 -0.52 -8.44
CA GLY A 412 -2.26 -1.97 -8.45
C GLY A 412 -1.27 -2.82 -9.26
N LEU A 413 -0.17 -2.22 -9.74
CA LEU A 413 0.84 -2.85 -10.60
C LEU A 413 2.24 -2.93 -9.98
N GLU A 414 2.35 -2.80 -8.65
CA GLU A 414 3.61 -2.98 -7.93
C GLU A 414 4.21 -4.38 -8.17
N ILE A 415 5.55 -4.48 -8.22
CA ILE A 415 6.26 -5.72 -8.61
C ILE A 415 5.85 -6.93 -7.75
N MET A 416 5.61 -6.72 -6.45
CA MET A 416 5.18 -7.78 -5.53
C MET A 416 3.76 -8.29 -5.81
N ASP A 417 2.91 -7.45 -6.39
CA ASP A 417 1.50 -7.77 -6.67
C ASP A 417 1.34 -8.49 -8.01
N LEU A 418 2.31 -8.31 -8.93
CA LEU A 418 2.33 -8.96 -10.24
C LEU A 418 2.69 -10.45 -10.18
N LEU A 419 3.52 -10.89 -9.23
CA LEU A 419 4.01 -12.28 -9.16
C LEU A 419 2.89 -13.28 -8.85
N ASP A 420 2.63 -14.19 -9.79
CA ASP A 420 1.51 -15.14 -9.86
C ASP A 420 0.12 -14.53 -9.60
N ALA A 421 -0.08 -13.24 -9.87
CA ALA A 421 -1.33 -12.53 -9.54
C ALA A 421 -2.57 -13.22 -10.13
N GLY A 422 -2.49 -13.68 -11.38
CA GLY A 422 -3.58 -14.39 -12.06
C GLY A 422 -3.92 -15.79 -11.52
N LEU A 423 -3.18 -16.31 -10.55
CA LEU A 423 -3.60 -17.49 -9.77
C LEU A 423 -4.49 -17.10 -8.57
N ARG A 424 -4.35 -15.87 -8.07
CA ARG A 424 -4.87 -15.40 -6.76
C ARG A 424 -6.02 -14.39 -6.89
N LEU A 425 -5.93 -13.51 -7.89
CA LEU A 425 -6.86 -12.40 -8.13
C LEU A 425 -7.82 -12.72 -9.29
N THR A 426 -9.11 -12.46 -9.07
CA THR A 426 -10.21 -12.56 -10.03
C THR A 426 -10.49 -11.19 -10.70
N PRO A 427 -11.31 -11.10 -11.77
CA PRO A 427 -11.60 -9.83 -12.43
C PRO A 427 -12.18 -8.73 -11.52
N HIS A 428 -12.79 -9.10 -10.39
CA HIS A 428 -13.42 -8.17 -9.44
C HIS A 428 -12.51 -7.79 -8.25
N ASP A 429 -11.27 -8.31 -8.19
CA ASP A 429 -10.32 -7.94 -7.14
C ASP A 429 -9.55 -6.68 -7.53
N PHE A 430 -9.84 -5.57 -6.84
CA PHE A 430 -9.19 -4.26 -7.00
C PHE A 430 -8.39 -3.88 -5.74
N PRO A 431 -7.33 -3.06 -5.84
CA PRO A 431 -6.58 -2.62 -4.67
C PRO A 431 -7.42 -1.66 -3.79
N VAL A 432 -7.18 -1.65 -2.47
CA VAL A 432 -7.68 -0.58 -1.59
C VAL A 432 -6.92 0.70 -1.93
N PRO A 433 -7.59 1.86 -2.10
CA PRO A 433 -6.91 3.10 -2.40
C PRO A 433 -5.86 3.48 -1.36
N LEU A 434 -4.64 3.75 -1.80
CA LEU A 434 -3.49 3.92 -0.89
C LEU A 434 -3.70 5.07 0.10
N GLY A 435 -4.39 6.14 -0.32
CA GLY A 435 -4.77 7.25 0.55
C GLY A 435 -5.67 6.82 1.72
N VAL A 436 -6.65 5.94 1.47
CA VAL A 436 -7.55 5.41 2.51
C VAL A 436 -6.79 4.56 3.52
N ILE A 437 -5.81 3.77 3.06
CA ILE A 437 -4.94 2.99 3.95
C ILE A 437 -4.10 3.92 4.83
N CYS A 438 -3.45 4.92 4.23
CA CYS A 438 -2.58 5.85 4.92
C CYS A 438 -3.35 6.69 5.95
N GLU A 439 -4.53 7.22 5.59
CA GLU A 439 -5.42 7.97 6.49
C GLU A 439 -5.91 7.09 7.66
N SER A 440 -6.35 5.85 7.37
CA SER A 440 -6.86 4.93 8.38
C SER A 440 -5.79 4.42 9.36
N LEU A 441 -4.52 4.40 8.94
CA LEU A 441 -3.39 3.91 9.72
C LEU A 441 -2.43 5.02 10.21
N GLN A 442 -2.75 6.30 9.98
CA GLN A 442 -1.86 7.42 10.30
C GLN A 442 -1.45 7.47 11.77
N ASN A 443 -2.37 7.10 12.68
CA ASN A 443 -2.19 7.13 14.13
C ASN A 443 -1.70 5.79 14.73
N VAL A 444 -1.31 4.82 13.89
CA VAL A 444 -0.70 3.57 14.39
C VAL A 444 0.72 3.85 14.86
N VAL A 445 1.04 3.43 16.08
CA VAL A 445 2.37 3.59 16.70
C VAL A 445 2.72 2.30 17.43
N LEU A 446 3.90 1.76 17.19
CA LEU A 446 4.42 0.61 17.93
C LEU A 446 4.92 1.03 19.32
N GLU A 447 4.59 0.25 20.35
CA GLU A 447 5.15 0.44 21.70
C GLU A 447 6.62 0.01 21.80
N CYS A 448 7.09 -0.83 20.88
CA CYS A 448 8.46 -1.33 20.83
C CYS A 448 9.28 -0.67 19.71
N SER A 449 10.60 -0.82 19.76
CA SER A 449 11.48 -0.36 18.69
C SER A 449 11.28 -1.18 17.39
N TYR A 450 11.59 -0.56 16.24
CA TYR A 450 11.48 -1.23 14.94
C TYR A 450 12.32 -2.52 14.89
N ASP A 451 13.53 -2.52 15.47
CA ASP A 451 14.40 -3.71 15.57
C ASP A 451 13.74 -4.85 16.37
N GLU A 452 13.00 -4.53 17.44
CA GLU A 452 12.27 -5.52 18.25
C GLU A 452 11.03 -6.06 17.50
N ALA A 453 10.33 -5.22 16.75
CA ALA A 453 9.22 -5.62 15.89
C ALA A 453 9.70 -6.54 14.77
N GLU A 454 10.76 -6.17 14.04
CA GLU A 454 11.38 -7.00 13.01
C GLU A 454 11.95 -8.30 13.58
N GLY A 455 12.65 -8.24 14.71
CA GLY A 455 13.12 -9.43 15.43
C GLY A 455 11.97 -10.37 15.83
N THR A 456 10.81 -9.81 16.18
CA THR A 456 9.59 -10.59 16.50
C THR A 456 8.97 -11.22 15.25
N ILE A 457 8.88 -10.49 14.13
CA ILE A 457 8.48 -11.05 12.82
C ILE A 457 9.40 -12.21 12.44
N GLN A 458 10.72 -11.98 12.46
CA GLN A 458 11.73 -12.98 12.10
C GLN A 458 11.64 -14.23 12.98
N LYS A 459 11.44 -14.08 14.29
CA LYS A 459 11.24 -15.20 15.22
C LYS A 459 9.98 -16.00 14.89
N MET A 460 8.86 -15.33 14.60
CA MET A 460 7.61 -16.01 14.23
C MET A 460 7.71 -16.75 12.89
N LEU A 461 8.37 -16.15 11.90
CA LEU A 461 8.58 -16.78 10.59
C LEU A 461 9.59 -17.92 10.63
N ARG A 462 10.64 -17.83 11.47
CA ARG A 462 11.59 -18.92 11.71
C ARG A 462 10.94 -20.09 12.45
N GLU A 463 10.11 -19.83 13.46
CA GLU A 463 9.26 -20.85 14.09
C GLU A 463 8.34 -21.52 13.03
N ALA A 464 7.75 -20.73 12.13
CA ALA A 464 6.89 -21.22 11.06
C ALA A 464 7.64 -22.00 9.97
N GLN A 465 8.93 -21.73 9.76
CA GLN A 465 9.84 -22.45 8.85
C GLN A 465 10.29 -23.79 9.46
N GLU A 466 10.79 -23.76 10.69
CA GLU A 466 11.39 -24.91 11.38
C GLU A 466 10.33 -25.91 11.89
N ALA A 467 9.22 -25.42 12.45
CA ALA A 467 8.16 -26.23 13.03
C ALA A 467 6.97 -26.43 12.08
N ARG A 468 7.19 -26.27 10.76
CA ARG A 468 6.17 -26.40 9.72
C ARG A 468 5.60 -27.83 9.68
N GLN A 469 4.36 -27.99 10.14
CA GLN A 469 3.64 -29.27 10.07
C GLN A 469 2.51 -29.25 9.04
N TRP A 470 1.82 -28.11 8.88
CA TRP A 470 0.58 -28.01 8.10
C TRP A 470 0.75 -27.07 6.88
N SER A 471 -0.34 -26.84 6.15
CA SER A 471 -0.43 -25.91 5.01
C SER A 471 -1.72 -25.09 5.11
N ILE A 472 -1.73 -23.91 4.51
CA ILE A 472 -2.89 -23.00 4.54
C ILE A 472 -3.89 -23.42 3.45
N PRO A 473 -5.20 -23.52 3.75
CA PRO A 473 -6.21 -23.71 2.72
C PRO A 473 -6.17 -22.55 1.72
N TRP A 474 -6.11 -22.85 0.42
CA TRP A 474 -6.05 -21.83 -0.63
C TRP A 474 -7.23 -20.85 -0.55
N GLY A 475 -6.95 -19.56 -0.41
CA GLY A 475 -7.96 -18.51 -0.24
C GLY A 475 -8.60 -18.48 1.16
N ALA A 476 -7.93 -19.00 2.20
CA ALA A 476 -8.43 -18.94 3.57
C ALA A 476 -8.67 -17.49 4.02
N ARG A 477 -9.91 -17.17 4.40
CA ARG A 477 -10.29 -15.86 4.96
C ARG A 477 -10.20 -15.88 6.48
N VAL A 478 -9.26 -15.11 7.01
CA VAL A 478 -9.07 -14.86 8.45
C VAL A 478 -9.72 -13.53 8.79
N GLU A 479 -10.46 -13.45 9.88
CA GLU A 479 -11.01 -12.21 10.42
C GLU A 479 -9.88 -11.39 11.05
N VAL A 480 -9.81 -10.11 10.67
CA VAL A 480 -8.86 -9.10 11.14
C VAL A 480 -9.67 -7.83 11.37
N ASP A 481 -9.27 -7.02 12.34
CA ASP A 481 -9.95 -5.76 12.68
C ASP A 481 -8.85 -4.72 12.93
N PHE A 482 -8.29 -4.19 11.84
CA PHE A 482 -7.09 -3.33 11.89
C PHE A 482 -7.13 -2.28 10.77
N GLY A 483 -7.23 -1.01 11.16
CA GLY A 483 -7.42 0.11 10.23
C GLY A 483 -8.65 -0.09 9.33
N PRO A 484 -8.51 -0.06 8.00
CA PRO A 484 -9.63 -0.26 7.08
C PRO A 484 -9.96 -1.76 6.86
N PHE A 485 -9.16 -2.68 7.40
CA PHE A 485 -9.22 -4.10 7.03
C PHE A 485 -10.08 -4.93 7.98
N VAL A 486 -11.05 -5.64 7.40
CA VAL A 486 -12.01 -6.52 8.10
C VAL A 486 -11.66 -8.02 7.96
N ALA A 487 -10.66 -8.35 7.13
CA ALA A 487 -10.17 -9.71 6.93
C ALA A 487 -8.79 -9.75 6.28
N THR A 488 -8.17 -10.93 6.27
CA THR A 488 -7.04 -11.28 5.39
C THR A 488 -7.35 -12.57 4.65
N ARG A 489 -7.21 -12.58 3.31
CA ARG A 489 -7.33 -13.76 2.45
C ARG A 489 -5.92 -14.24 2.06
N ILE A 490 -5.63 -15.52 2.28
CA ILE A 490 -4.25 -16.04 2.16
C ILE A 490 -4.12 -17.10 1.07
N PHE A 491 -3.07 -16.99 0.26
CA PHE A 491 -2.70 -17.95 -0.78
C PHE A 491 -1.27 -18.45 -0.54
N GLU A 492 -1.06 -19.77 -0.57
CA GLU A 492 0.24 -20.41 -0.35
C GLU A 492 0.76 -21.09 -1.63
N SER A 493 1.97 -20.72 -2.06
CA SER A 493 2.72 -21.39 -3.12
C SER A 493 4.10 -21.80 -2.61
N ASN A 494 4.30 -23.08 -2.33
CA ASN A 494 5.59 -23.68 -1.95
C ASN A 494 6.32 -23.07 -0.73
N GLY A 495 5.63 -22.35 0.15
CA GLY A 495 6.24 -21.63 1.29
C GLY A 495 6.40 -20.11 1.06
N GLU A 496 5.98 -19.62 -0.10
CA GLU A 496 5.65 -18.21 -0.32
C GLU A 496 4.16 -18.00 -0.07
N PHE A 497 3.81 -16.93 0.63
CA PHE A 497 2.46 -16.60 1.07
C PHE A 497 2.09 -15.19 0.63
N SER A 498 0.93 -15.08 -0.01
CA SER A 498 0.36 -13.82 -0.44
C SER A 498 -0.85 -13.53 0.45
N CYS A 499 -0.72 -12.55 1.34
CA CYS A 499 -1.72 -12.17 2.33
C CYS A 499 -2.43 -10.90 1.84
N HIS A 500 -3.67 -11.04 1.38
CA HIS A 500 -4.50 -9.94 0.90
C HIS A 500 -5.37 -9.45 2.05
N PHE A 501 -4.98 -8.35 2.69
CA PHE A 501 -5.82 -7.65 3.67
C PHE A 501 -6.99 -7.00 2.92
N LEU A 502 -8.21 -7.27 3.36
CA LEU A 502 -9.44 -6.90 2.66
C LEU A 502 -10.22 -5.85 3.45
N ASP A 503 -10.64 -4.79 2.77
CA ASP A 503 -11.57 -3.80 3.33
C ASP A 503 -13.02 -4.30 3.32
N SER A 504 -13.96 -3.45 3.73
CA SER A 504 -15.39 -3.78 3.75
C SER A 504 -16.04 -3.94 2.36
N ALA A 505 -15.33 -3.53 1.30
CA ALA A 505 -15.70 -3.72 -0.11
C ALA A 505 -14.96 -4.92 -0.76
N ASP A 506 -14.23 -5.73 0.03
CA ASP A 506 -13.37 -6.82 -0.43
C ASP A 506 -12.23 -6.41 -1.39
N ARG A 507 -11.87 -5.11 -1.41
CA ARG A 507 -10.66 -4.62 -2.09
C ARG A 507 -9.42 -4.99 -1.29
N TYR A 508 -8.27 -5.18 -1.94
CA TYR A 508 -7.08 -5.77 -1.31
C TYR A 508 -5.91 -4.81 -1.07
N HIS A 509 -5.17 -5.04 0.00
CA HIS A 509 -3.79 -4.59 0.19
C HIS A 509 -2.91 -5.82 0.44
N HIS A 510 -1.72 -5.88 -0.18
CA HIS A 510 -0.91 -7.09 -0.20
C HIS A 510 0.29 -7.02 0.76
N VAL A 511 0.41 -8.07 1.58
CA VAL A 511 1.61 -8.38 2.35
C VAL A 511 2.13 -9.75 1.89
N ALA A 512 3.38 -9.78 1.42
CA ALA A 512 4.07 -11.00 1.01
C ALA A 512 4.91 -11.56 2.17
N ILE A 513 4.86 -12.87 2.39
CA ILE A 513 5.68 -13.58 3.38
C ILE A 513 6.35 -14.78 2.70
N GLY A 514 7.67 -14.89 2.81
CA GLY A 514 8.44 -16.02 2.30
C GLY A 514 9.18 -16.74 3.41
N ILE A 515 8.95 -18.05 3.56
CA ILE A 515 9.68 -18.90 4.52
C ILE A 515 10.61 -19.91 3.83
N THR A 516 10.83 -19.78 2.52
CA THR A 516 11.74 -20.66 1.77
C THR A 516 13.20 -20.23 1.88
N GLY A 517 13.46 -18.92 1.95
CA GLY A 517 14.79 -18.35 2.17
C GLY A 517 15.23 -18.35 3.63
N ASP A 518 16.53 -18.17 3.85
CA ASP A 518 17.12 -17.86 5.16
C ASP A 518 17.89 -16.53 5.04
N PRO A 519 17.57 -15.50 5.84
CA PRO A 519 16.41 -15.43 6.73
C PRO A 519 15.07 -15.44 5.95
N PRO A 520 13.96 -15.87 6.60
CA PRO A 520 12.60 -15.60 6.13
C PRO A 520 12.35 -14.11 5.88
N ARG A 521 11.36 -13.80 5.05
CA ARG A 521 11.09 -12.43 4.58
C ARG A 521 9.63 -12.05 4.75
N ALA A 522 9.37 -10.79 5.06
CA ALA A 522 8.05 -10.17 5.02
C ALA A 522 8.17 -8.81 4.33
N ALA A 523 7.26 -8.50 3.41
CA ALA A 523 7.25 -7.27 2.65
C ALA A 523 5.82 -6.79 2.38
N SER A 524 5.65 -5.47 2.27
CA SER A 524 4.40 -4.78 1.95
C SER A 524 4.74 -3.57 1.08
N ALA A 525 3.74 -2.98 0.41
CA ALA A 525 3.94 -1.64 -0.14
C ALA A 525 4.26 -0.65 0.99
N HIS A 526 5.01 0.41 0.67
CA HIS A 526 5.33 1.44 1.65
C HIS A 526 4.12 2.31 1.98
N LEU A 527 3.99 2.67 3.26
CA LEU A 527 2.90 3.51 3.76
C LEU A 527 3.43 4.86 4.24
N ILE A 528 2.58 5.88 4.18
CA ILE A 528 2.95 7.25 4.57
C ILE A 528 1.96 7.81 5.60
N ARG A 529 2.41 8.78 6.39
CA ARG A 529 1.57 9.58 7.30
C ARG A 529 2.08 11.01 7.41
N PRO A 530 1.23 12.00 7.74
CA PRO A 530 1.71 13.30 8.18
C PRO A 530 2.39 13.18 9.56
N ARG A 531 3.44 13.95 9.80
CA ARG A 531 4.09 14.14 11.11
C ARG A 531 3.23 15.09 11.96
N GLU A 532 3.11 14.80 13.27
CA GLU A 532 2.19 15.52 14.16
C GLU A 532 2.53 17.01 14.40
N ASP A 533 3.79 17.41 14.21
CA ASP A 533 4.31 18.73 14.53
C ASP A 533 4.11 19.78 13.42
N ASP A 534 4.32 19.41 12.15
CA ASP A 534 4.24 20.30 11.00
C ASP A 534 3.56 19.71 9.75
N GLY A 535 3.02 18.49 9.84
CA GLY A 535 2.35 17.84 8.72
C GLY A 535 3.28 17.50 7.55
N GLU A 536 4.58 17.28 7.79
CA GLU A 536 5.47 16.68 6.79
C GLU A 536 5.09 15.21 6.52
N VAL A 537 5.05 14.82 5.26
CA VAL A 537 4.76 13.43 4.88
C VAL A 537 6.00 12.57 5.14
N MET A 538 5.89 11.66 6.11
CA MET A 538 6.92 10.71 6.53
C MET A 538 6.50 9.26 6.27
N TRP A 539 7.45 8.33 6.29
CA TRP A 539 7.15 6.90 6.19
C TRP A 539 6.42 6.42 7.45
N ASN A 540 5.36 5.64 7.28
CA ASN A 540 4.58 5.03 8.36
C ASN A 540 5.08 3.61 8.64
N THR A 541 6.32 3.52 9.10
CA THR A 541 7.00 2.25 9.41
C THR A 541 6.26 1.45 10.49
N ASP A 542 5.60 2.12 11.44
CA ASP A 542 4.71 1.50 12.43
C ASP A 542 3.63 0.66 11.74
N ALA A 543 2.79 1.29 10.90
CA ALA A 543 1.70 0.61 10.21
C ALA A 543 2.18 -0.53 9.29
N GLU A 544 3.30 -0.35 8.60
CA GLU A 544 3.91 -1.41 7.79
C GLU A 544 4.33 -2.62 8.65
N LEU A 545 4.97 -2.37 9.79
CA LEU A 545 5.44 -3.42 10.70
C LEU A 545 4.26 -4.12 11.40
N SER A 546 3.22 -3.41 11.84
CA SER A 546 2.01 -4.01 12.42
C SER A 546 1.29 -4.91 11.41
N LEU A 547 1.19 -4.53 10.12
CA LEU A 547 0.65 -5.40 9.07
C LEU A 547 1.50 -6.66 8.85
N LYS A 548 2.84 -6.53 8.79
CA LYS A 548 3.78 -7.66 8.68
C LYS A 548 3.71 -8.58 9.91
N LEU A 549 3.57 -8.02 11.11
CA LEU A 549 3.39 -8.72 12.39
C LEU A 549 2.08 -9.53 12.42
N ILE A 550 0.95 -8.93 12.06
CA ILE A 550 -0.37 -9.59 11.96
C ILE A 550 -0.29 -10.76 10.97
N ALA A 551 0.26 -10.52 9.77
CA ALA A 551 0.40 -11.56 8.77
C ALA A 551 1.30 -12.72 9.25
N ALA A 552 2.48 -12.42 9.81
CA ALA A 552 3.40 -13.43 10.33
C ALA A 552 2.79 -14.26 11.47
N ALA A 553 2.03 -13.64 12.37
CA ALA A 553 1.31 -14.32 13.44
C ALA A 553 0.24 -15.28 12.90
N ILE A 554 -0.52 -14.87 11.88
CA ILE A 554 -1.52 -15.72 11.20
C ILE A 554 -0.85 -16.89 10.47
N ILE A 555 0.21 -16.64 9.70
CA ILE A 555 0.96 -17.69 8.97
C ILE A 555 1.51 -18.73 9.95
N ARG A 556 2.18 -18.31 11.03
CA ARG A 556 2.68 -19.20 12.07
C ARG A 556 1.55 -20.02 12.72
N ASP A 557 0.43 -19.40 13.08
CA ASP A 557 -0.72 -20.08 13.70
C ASP A 557 -1.39 -21.12 12.80
N PHE A 558 -1.23 -21.04 11.48
CA PHE A 558 -1.66 -22.09 10.54
C PHE A 558 -0.65 -23.23 10.41
N LEU A 559 0.65 -22.91 10.36
CA LEU A 559 1.70 -23.87 10.00
C LEU A 559 2.21 -24.70 11.19
N VAL A 560 2.18 -24.13 12.40
CA VAL A 560 2.79 -24.69 13.62
C VAL A 560 1.72 -25.27 14.54
N VAL A 561 1.95 -26.50 15.04
CA VAL A 561 1.08 -27.17 16.01
C VAL A 561 1.88 -27.70 17.20
N GLU A 562 1.65 -27.14 18.39
CA GLU A 562 2.04 -27.73 19.67
C GLU A 562 1.20 -28.99 19.94
N GLN A 563 1.85 -30.13 20.19
CA GLN A 563 1.18 -31.31 20.74
C GLN A 563 1.15 -31.22 22.27
N ARG A 564 0.00 -31.48 22.89
CA ARG A 564 -0.11 -31.69 24.35
C ARG A 564 -0.83 -33.00 24.63
N GLU A 565 -0.36 -33.78 25.60
CA GLU A 565 -1.04 -35.03 25.96
C GLU A 565 -2.32 -34.78 26.77
N ARG A 566 -3.34 -35.60 26.53
CA ARG A 566 -4.64 -35.48 27.19
C ARG A 566 -4.70 -36.37 28.42
N LEU A 567 -4.39 -35.81 29.60
CA LEU A 567 -4.37 -36.55 30.87
C LEU A 567 -5.77 -37.03 31.36
N PHE A 568 -6.87 -36.52 30.79
CA PHE A 568 -8.23 -36.90 31.19
C PHE A 568 -9.10 -37.29 29.98
N ASN A 569 -9.74 -38.46 30.09
CA ASN A 569 -10.40 -39.15 28.97
C ASN A 569 -11.93 -39.14 29.15
N VAL A 570 -12.56 -37.98 28.97
CA VAL A 570 -14.03 -37.83 29.01
C VAL A 570 -14.54 -37.42 27.63
N ARG A 571 -15.45 -38.22 27.05
CA ARG A 571 -16.14 -37.89 25.79
C ARG A 571 -17.55 -37.35 26.11
N PRO A 572 -17.84 -36.05 25.91
CA PRO A 572 -19.20 -35.55 26.04
C PRO A 572 -20.08 -35.99 24.86
N MET A 573 -21.32 -36.34 25.15
CA MET A 573 -22.30 -36.82 24.18
C MET A 573 -22.90 -35.65 23.38
N ARG A 574 -22.37 -35.36 22.18
CA ARG A 574 -22.91 -34.31 21.30
C ARG A 574 -24.34 -34.65 20.82
N ARG A 575 -25.34 -33.96 21.37
CA ARG A 575 -26.72 -33.97 20.87
C ARG A 575 -26.77 -33.24 19.52
N ARG A 576 -27.37 -33.84 18.49
CA ARG A 576 -27.61 -33.17 17.19
C ARG A 576 -28.71 -32.11 17.35
N ILE A 577 -28.33 -30.84 17.44
CA ILE A 577 -29.24 -29.72 17.31
C ILE A 577 -29.60 -29.57 15.81
N ARG A 578 -30.89 -29.45 15.50
CA ARG A 578 -31.41 -29.12 14.16
C ARG A 578 -31.68 -27.62 14.10
N GLY A 579 -31.37 -27.01 12.95
CA GLY A 579 -31.27 -25.55 12.78
C GLY A 579 -29.80 -25.20 12.60
N ARG A 580 -29.42 -24.71 11.42
CA ARG A 580 -28.02 -24.42 11.05
C ARG A 580 -27.80 -22.94 10.98
N ASP A 581 -26.82 -22.48 11.75
CA ASP A 581 -26.21 -21.17 11.57
C ASP A 581 -25.16 -21.24 10.44
N VAL A 582 -25.08 -20.15 9.67
CA VAL A 582 -24.53 -20.04 8.30
C VAL A 582 -23.01 -19.81 8.28
N ARG A 583 -22.45 -19.47 9.43
CA ARG A 583 -21.05 -19.06 9.59
C ARG A 583 -20.36 -20.01 10.55
N THR A 584 -19.37 -20.75 10.07
CA THR A 584 -18.55 -21.62 10.92
C THR A 584 -17.24 -20.90 11.24
N VAL A 585 -17.20 -20.24 12.39
CA VAL A 585 -15.97 -19.60 12.90
C VAL A 585 -14.98 -20.68 13.35
N ILE A 586 -13.76 -20.67 12.81
CA ILE A 586 -12.69 -21.61 13.15
C ILE A 586 -11.55 -20.84 13.82
N TYR A 587 -11.45 -20.91 15.14
CA TYR A 587 -10.28 -20.41 15.84
C TYR A 587 -9.06 -21.27 15.49
N LEU A 588 -7.99 -20.64 14.98
CA LEU A 588 -6.71 -21.30 14.71
C LEU A 588 -6.09 -21.74 16.05
N PRO A 589 -5.97 -23.05 16.32
CA PRO A 589 -5.50 -23.54 17.61
C PRO A 589 -4.04 -23.98 17.52
N ARG A 590 -3.13 -23.26 18.19
CA ARG A 590 -1.73 -23.69 18.35
C ARG A 590 -1.59 -25.05 19.05
N VAL A 591 -2.62 -25.57 19.73
CA VAL A 591 -2.53 -26.77 20.58
C VAL A 591 -3.47 -27.88 20.09
N ARG A 592 -2.92 -29.09 19.87
CA ARG A 592 -3.68 -30.33 19.62
C ARG A 592 -3.48 -31.34 20.75
N TYR A 593 -4.59 -31.86 21.27
CA TYR A 593 -4.56 -32.91 22.29
C TYR A 593 -4.37 -34.30 21.66
N SER A 594 -3.27 -34.98 21.99
CA SER A 594 -3.09 -36.41 21.67
C SER A 594 -3.88 -37.27 22.65
N THR A 595 -4.71 -38.18 22.13
CA THR A 595 -5.26 -39.30 22.91
C THR A 595 -4.42 -40.53 22.63
N PRO A 596 -3.83 -41.19 23.66
CA PRO A 596 -3.15 -42.45 23.45
C PRO A 596 -4.18 -43.51 23.05
N HIS A 597 -4.07 -44.03 21.82
CA HIS A 597 -4.74 -45.25 21.41
C HIS A 597 -3.80 -46.07 20.52
N SER A 598 -3.59 -47.31 20.96
CA SER A 598 -2.75 -48.32 20.33
C SER A 598 -3.25 -48.75 18.96
N ASP A 599 -2.30 -49.03 18.06
CA ASP A 599 -2.39 -49.89 16.88
C ASP A 599 -3.71 -49.90 16.09
N ARG A 600 -3.79 -49.04 15.06
CA ARG A 600 -4.34 -49.42 13.75
C ARG A 600 -3.58 -48.77 12.59
N PHE A 601 -2.74 -49.57 11.94
CA PHE A 601 -2.43 -49.37 10.52
C PHE A 601 -3.57 -49.94 9.67
N SER A 602 -4.13 -49.11 8.79
CA SER A 602 -4.85 -49.49 7.56
C SER A 602 -4.88 -48.25 6.66
N VAL A 603 -4.25 -48.27 5.48
CA VAL A 603 -4.81 -48.81 4.21
C VAL A 603 -6.21 -48.22 3.97
N GLY A 604 -6.31 -47.34 2.97
CA GLY A 604 -7.50 -46.54 2.74
C GLY A 604 -8.60 -47.27 1.99
N GLU A 605 -9.84 -46.80 2.13
CA GLU A 605 -10.87 -46.99 1.12
C GLU A 605 -11.99 -45.92 1.20
N THR A 606 -12.95 -46.02 0.29
CA THR A 606 -13.79 -44.92 -0.22
C THR A 606 -15.09 -44.60 0.53
N SER A 607 -15.49 -43.33 0.41
CA SER A 607 -16.87 -42.84 0.25
C SER A 607 -17.92 -43.00 1.36
N ALA A 608 -18.42 -41.85 1.83
CA ALA A 608 -19.81 -41.64 2.20
C ALA A 608 -20.32 -40.33 1.54
N GLY A 609 -21.61 -40.27 1.16
CA GLY A 609 -22.18 -39.30 0.21
C GLY A 609 -21.82 -37.81 0.38
N ARG A 610 -21.57 -37.12 -0.75
CA ARG A 610 -21.23 -35.69 -0.84
C ARG A 610 -22.47 -34.83 -1.19
N PRO A 611 -22.90 -33.82 -0.40
CA PRO A 611 -24.00 -32.88 -0.69
C PRO A 611 -23.82 -31.92 -1.89
N LYS A 612 -24.93 -31.43 -2.50
CA LYS A 612 -24.97 -30.67 -3.80
C LYS A 612 -24.46 -29.24 -3.61
N HIS A 613 -23.14 -29.06 -3.67
CA HIS A 613 -22.51 -27.74 -3.70
C HIS A 613 -22.21 -27.35 -5.14
N SER A 614 -22.49 -26.10 -5.52
CA SER A 614 -21.99 -25.50 -6.76
C SER A 614 -20.51 -25.18 -6.58
N VAL A 615 -19.67 -25.84 -7.37
CA VAL A 615 -18.22 -25.64 -7.34
C VAL A 615 -17.87 -24.40 -8.16
N ALA A 616 -17.20 -23.40 -7.57
CA ALA A 616 -16.66 -22.26 -8.32
C ALA A 616 -15.57 -22.72 -9.32
N PRO A 617 -15.38 -22.03 -10.46
CA PRO A 617 -14.35 -22.40 -11.42
C PRO A 617 -12.96 -22.25 -10.77
N HIS A 618 -12.18 -23.33 -10.74
CA HIS A 618 -10.86 -23.32 -10.12
C HIS A 618 -9.91 -24.37 -10.73
N LEU A 619 -8.63 -24.22 -10.42
CA LEU A 619 -7.57 -25.16 -10.81
C LEU A 619 -7.33 -26.18 -9.70
N ARG A 620 -7.12 -27.44 -10.08
CA ARG A 620 -6.82 -28.54 -9.15
C ARG A 620 -5.63 -29.35 -9.67
N ARG A 621 -4.71 -29.76 -8.78
CA ARG A 621 -3.59 -30.64 -9.16
C ARG A 621 -4.08 -31.94 -9.81
N ALA A 622 -3.54 -32.28 -10.96
CA ALA A 622 -3.81 -33.50 -11.75
C ALA A 622 -2.66 -33.73 -12.73
N SER A 623 -2.29 -34.99 -12.98
CA SER A 623 -1.13 -35.33 -13.81
C SER A 623 -1.19 -34.73 -15.23
N THR A 624 -2.36 -34.66 -15.86
CA THR A 624 -2.59 -33.92 -17.11
C THR A 624 -3.98 -33.30 -17.17
N ALA A 625 -4.10 -32.13 -17.82
CA ALA A 625 -5.38 -31.56 -18.22
C ALA A 625 -5.82 -32.08 -19.59
N SER A 626 -7.06 -32.56 -19.69
CA SER A 626 -7.68 -32.91 -20.98
C SER A 626 -7.93 -31.67 -21.85
N ALA A 627 -7.95 -31.84 -23.18
CA ALA A 627 -8.20 -30.73 -24.12
C ALA A 627 -9.54 -30.00 -23.84
N ALA A 628 -10.58 -30.74 -23.47
CA ALA A 628 -11.88 -30.17 -23.09
C ALA A 628 -11.81 -29.32 -21.80
N GLN A 629 -10.95 -29.68 -20.84
CA GLN A 629 -10.75 -28.87 -19.64
C GLN A 629 -9.93 -27.60 -19.93
N ARG A 630 -8.92 -27.66 -20.80
CA ARG A 630 -8.18 -26.48 -21.27
C ARG A 630 -9.11 -25.48 -21.98
N PHE A 631 -9.95 -25.98 -22.89
CA PHE A 631 -10.97 -25.17 -23.57
C PHE A 631 -12.01 -24.57 -22.60
N LEU A 632 -12.47 -25.34 -21.61
CA LEU A 632 -13.37 -24.83 -20.57
C LEU A 632 -12.70 -23.75 -19.71
N ALA A 633 -11.44 -23.92 -19.29
CA ALA A 633 -10.71 -22.93 -18.53
C ALA A 633 -10.58 -21.59 -19.28
N GLN A 634 -10.22 -21.67 -20.57
CA GLN A 634 -10.13 -20.52 -21.47
C GLN A 634 -11.45 -19.71 -21.52
N ARG A 635 -12.61 -20.40 -21.48
CA ARG A 635 -13.93 -19.75 -21.46
C ARG A 635 -14.26 -19.03 -20.13
N TYR A 636 -13.59 -19.38 -19.04
CA TYR A 636 -13.65 -18.69 -17.74
C TYR A 636 -12.44 -17.76 -17.51
N GLY A 637 -11.63 -17.48 -18.55
CA GLY A 637 -10.43 -16.64 -18.43
C GLY A 637 -9.27 -17.27 -17.64
N MET A 638 -9.35 -18.57 -17.31
CA MET A 638 -8.35 -19.26 -16.49
C MET A 638 -7.32 -19.99 -17.36
N HIS A 639 -6.04 -19.79 -17.05
CA HIS A 639 -4.93 -20.57 -17.60
C HIS A 639 -4.72 -21.86 -16.77
N ILE A 640 -4.35 -22.98 -17.40
CA ILE A 640 -4.04 -24.24 -16.68
C ILE A 640 -2.53 -24.54 -16.77
N PRO A 641 -1.78 -24.48 -15.65
CA PRO A 641 -0.39 -24.91 -15.60
C PRO A 641 -0.21 -26.42 -15.79
N GLU A 642 1.01 -26.85 -16.08
CA GLU A 642 1.38 -28.28 -16.06
C GLU A 642 1.20 -28.87 -14.63
N GLY A 643 0.74 -30.11 -14.54
CA GLY A 643 0.38 -30.72 -13.26
C GLY A 643 -0.93 -30.22 -12.63
N PHE A 644 -1.72 -29.40 -13.34
CA PHE A 644 -3.05 -28.96 -12.94
C PHE A 644 -4.12 -29.31 -13.99
N THR A 645 -5.39 -29.19 -13.59
CA THR A 645 -6.56 -29.28 -14.47
C THR A 645 -7.68 -28.36 -13.99
N PHE A 646 -8.57 -27.98 -14.91
CA PHE A 646 -9.69 -27.09 -14.64
C PHE A 646 -10.92 -27.85 -14.17
N VAL A 647 -11.52 -27.34 -13.10
CA VAL A 647 -12.78 -27.81 -12.55
C VAL A 647 -13.87 -26.82 -12.95
N ARG A 648 -14.66 -27.18 -13.96
CA ARG A 648 -15.82 -26.39 -14.39
C ARG A 648 -16.86 -26.25 -13.26
N PRO A 649 -17.70 -25.20 -13.30
CA PRO A 649 -18.82 -25.13 -12.38
C PRO A 649 -19.76 -26.33 -12.53
N HIS A 650 -20.07 -26.97 -11.40
CA HIS A 650 -20.94 -28.14 -11.35
C HIS A 650 -21.49 -28.36 -9.92
N GLU A 651 -22.67 -28.98 -9.82
CA GLU A 651 -23.30 -29.39 -8.56
C GLU A 651 -23.05 -30.89 -8.24
N ARG A 652 -22.78 -31.27 -6.98
CA ARG A 652 -22.49 -32.70 -6.64
C ARG A 652 -22.48 -33.05 -5.12
N GLY A 653 -23.49 -33.63 -4.46
CA GLY A 653 -24.76 -34.31 -4.83
C GLY A 653 -25.73 -34.61 -3.62
N ASN A 654 -26.58 -33.64 -3.22
CA ASN A 654 -27.79 -33.64 -2.32
C ASN A 654 -27.72 -32.84 -0.98
N ALA A 655 -28.41 -31.68 -0.94
CA ALA A 655 -28.92 -30.82 0.15
C ALA A 655 -28.47 -30.98 1.64
N GLY A 656 -28.02 -29.87 2.24
CA GLY A 656 -28.03 -29.68 3.70
C GLY A 656 -26.95 -28.76 4.26
N ASP A 657 -25.74 -28.80 3.70
CA ASP A 657 -24.56 -28.02 4.15
C ASP A 657 -24.44 -26.67 3.43
N ASP A 658 -25.55 -26.15 2.90
CA ASP A 658 -25.61 -25.09 1.87
C ASP A 658 -25.19 -23.68 2.34
N GLU A 659 -24.70 -23.56 3.58
CA GLU A 659 -24.53 -22.31 4.31
C GLU A 659 -23.37 -22.44 5.31
N ARG A 660 -22.10 -22.47 4.85
CA ARG A 660 -20.91 -22.47 5.72
C ARG A 660 -19.72 -21.68 5.16
N ILE A 661 -19.76 -20.36 5.29
CA ILE A 661 -18.54 -19.55 5.22
C ILE A 661 -17.66 -19.95 6.41
N ARG A 662 -16.44 -20.44 6.12
CA ARG A 662 -15.42 -20.76 7.13
C ARG A 662 -14.54 -19.55 7.36
N THR A 663 -14.93 -18.72 8.33
CA THR A 663 -14.12 -17.58 8.76
C THR A 663 -13.13 -18.07 9.82
N TYR A 664 -11.84 -17.89 9.59
CA TYR A 664 -10.81 -18.24 10.56
C TYR A 664 -10.56 -17.08 11.54
N ARG A 665 -10.12 -17.37 12.77
CA ARG A 665 -9.70 -16.36 13.76
C ARG A 665 -8.36 -16.75 14.37
N SER A 666 -7.30 -15.97 14.16
CA SER A 666 -6.01 -16.15 14.85
C SER A 666 -6.08 -15.54 16.24
N ARG A 667 -5.84 -16.34 17.28
CA ARG A 667 -5.81 -15.83 18.66
C ARG A 667 -4.56 -15.01 18.97
N SER A 668 -3.47 -15.19 18.22
CA SER A 668 -2.25 -14.41 18.41
C SER A 668 -2.34 -13.06 17.71
N ALA A 669 -2.77 -13.02 16.44
CA ALA A 669 -2.97 -11.78 15.71
C ALA A 669 -4.04 -10.91 16.38
N SER A 670 -5.17 -11.48 16.80
CA SER A 670 -6.16 -10.72 17.59
C SER A 670 -5.54 -10.15 18.87
N ARG A 671 -4.70 -10.89 19.59
CA ARG A 671 -4.04 -10.36 20.80
C ARG A 671 -3.11 -9.20 20.49
N MET A 672 -2.33 -9.28 19.42
CA MET A 672 -1.40 -8.21 19.02
C MET A 672 -2.18 -6.94 18.67
N ILE A 673 -3.23 -7.07 17.85
CA ILE A 673 -4.18 -5.99 17.54
C ILE A 673 -4.81 -5.42 18.82
N PHE A 674 -5.25 -6.25 19.77
CA PHE A 674 -5.87 -5.78 21.01
C PHE A 674 -4.89 -5.17 22.03
N ASP A 675 -3.63 -5.60 22.04
CA ASP A 675 -2.60 -5.05 22.92
C ASP A 675 -2.17 -3.66 22.37
N GLU A 676 -2.06 -3.46 21.04
CA GLU A 676 -1.86 -2.13 20.39
C GLU A 676 -3.09 -1.18 20.50
N VAL A 677 -4.33 -1.70 20.48
CA VAL A 677 -5.59 -0.90 20.58
C VAL A 677 -5.89 -0.40 22.02
N SER A 678 -4.89 -0.44 22.91
CA SER A 678 -4.95 0.05 24.28
C SER A 678 -5.24 1.56 24.40
N THR A 679 -4.99 2.34 23.34
CA THR A 679 -5.12 3.82 23.29
C THR A 679 -6.32 4.34 22.48
N ALA A 680 -7.15 3.47 21.90
CA ALA A 680 -8.30 3.92 21.10
C ALA A 680 -9.42 4.54 21.96
N PRO A 681 -10.14 5.58 21.47
CA PRO A 681 -11.20 6.24 22.23
C PRO A 681 -12.34 5.30 22.63
N ALA A 682 -12.99 5.57 23.77
CA ALA A 682 -14.13 4.80 24.24
C ALA A 682 -15.27 4.77 23.20
N GLY A 683 -15.47 3.61 22.57
CA GLY A 683 -16.47 3.41 21.51
C GLY A 683 -16.03 2.51 20.35
N SER A 684 -14.72 2.29 20.17
CA SER A 684 -14.16 1.48 19.07
C SER A 684 -13.95 -0.01 19.39
N ARG A 685 -14.21 -0.47 20.62
CA ARG A 685 -14.06 -1.88 21.03
C ARG A 685 -15.36 -2.66 20.86
N PRO A 686 -15.32 -3.94 20.45
CA PRO A 686 -16.47 -4.83 20.55
C PRO A 686 -16.88 -5.00 22.02
N ALA A 687 -18.00 -4.39 22.42
CA ALA A 687 -18.44 -4.24 23.82
C ALA A 687 -18.50 -5.54 24.65
N TRP A 688 -18.53 -6.71 24.01
CA TRP A 688 -18.52 -8.01 24.69
C TRP A 688 -17.18 -8.36 25.36
N PHE A 689 -16.05 -7.85 24.86
CA PHE A 689 -14.72 -8.24 25.36
C PHE A 689 -14.28 -7.46 26.61
N ASP A 690 -14.59 -6.16 26.69
CA ASP A 690 -14.41 -5.38 27.92
C ASP A 690 -15.40 -5.88 29.00
N PHE A 691 -16.65 -6.15 28.63
CA PHE A 691 -17.68 -6.62 29.57
C PHE A 691 -17.33 -7.93 30.30
N GLU A 692 -16.70 -8.91 29.64
CA GLU A 692 -16.24 -10.14 30.32
C GLU A 692 -15.11 -9.87 31.33
N LYS A 693 -14.21 -8.92 31.05
CA LYS A 693 -13.16 -8.48 31.98
C LYS A 693 -13.74 -7.69 33.15
N ASP A 694 -14.74 -6.85 32.90
CA ASP A 694 -15.42 -6.08 33.94
C ASP A 694 -16.29 -7.00 34.83
N CYS A 695 -16.91 -8.04 34.28
CA CYS A 695 -17.57 -9.10 35.05
C CYS A 695 -16.57 -9.84 35.97
N LEU A 696 -15.38 -10.17 35.47
CA LEU A 696 -14.32 -10.76 36.31
C LEU A 696 -13.94 -9.82 37.46
N ARG A 697 -13.72 -8.53 37.16
CA ARG A 697 -13.35 -7.51 38.14
C ARG A 697 -14.43 -7.36 39.21
N LEU A 698 -15.69 -7.26 38.82
CA LEU A 698 -16.84 -7.19 39.72
C LEU A 698 -16.90 -8.38 40.70
N LEU A 699 -16.78 -9.60 40.18
CA LEU A 699 -16.80 -10.80 41.03
C LEU A 699 -15.63 -10.81 42.02
N THR A 700 -14.44 -10.40 41.56
CA THR A 700 -13.22 -10.34 42.38
C THR A 700 -13.33 -9.29 43.49
N LEU A 701 -13.92 -8.12 43.22
CA LEU A 701 -14.19 -7.08 44.23
C LEU A 701 -15.13 -7.60 45.31
N ARG A 702 -16.21 -8.30 44.91
CA ARG A 702 -17.18 -8.94 45.83
C ARG A 702 -16.67 -10.16 46.59
N GLY A 703 -15.35 -10.32 46.75
CA GLY A 703 -14.70 -11.40 47.50
C GLY A 703 -14.77 -12.79 46.83
N LEU A 704 -15.29 -12.90 45.61
CA LEU A 704 -15.38 -14.19 44.92
C LEU A 704 -14.06 -14.52 44.24
N ARG A 705 -13.41 -15.59 44.66
CA ARG A 705 -12.20 -16.09 44.02
C ARG A 705 -12.57 -16.81 42.72
N VAL A 706 -12.36 -16.13 41.59
CA VAL A 706 -12.62 -16.71 40.26
C VAL A 706 -11.57 -17.80 39.96
N VAL A 707 -12.04 -19.02 39.71
CA VAL A 707 -11.18 -20.21 39.55
C VAL A 707 -10.91 -20.52 38.07
N HIS A 708 -11.83 -20.15 37.18
CA HIS A 708 -11.68 -20.43 35.75
C HIS A 708 -12.39 -19.39 34.87
N GLN A 709 -11.60 -18.67 34.06
CA GLN A 709 -12.06 -17.61 33.13
C GLN A 709 -12.30 -18.13 31.69
N SER A 710 -12.38 -19.45 31.47
CA SER A 710 -12.52 -20.02 30.12
C SER A 710 -13.03 -21.46 30.17
N ALA A 711 -14.25 -21.66 30.70
CA ALA A 711 -14.92 -22.94 30.68
C ALA A 711 -15.22 -23.41 29.24
N ASN A 712 -14.27 -24.17 28.67
CA ASN A 712 -14.29 -24.75 27.33
C ASN A 712 -14.74 -23.81 26.19
N ARG A 713 -13.74 -23.41 25.39
CA ARG A 713 -13.88 -22.78 24.06
C ARG A 713 -14.48 -23.72 22.99
N ASP A 714 -15.40 -24.60 23.39
CA ASP A 714 -16.05 -25.64 22.59
C ASP A 714 -17.52 -25.87 23.04
N GLY A 715 -18.22 -24.79 23.44
CA GLY A 715 -19.69 -24.75 23.52
C GLY A 715 -20.34 -25.39 24.74
N ASP A 716 -19.86 -25.12 25.96
CA ASP A 716 -20.50 -25.55 27.20
C ASP A 716 -21.70 -24.66 27.59
N GLY A 717 -22.81 -24.82 26.85
CA GLY A 717 -24.18 -24.73 27.37
C GLY A 717 -24.60 -23.50 28.18
N GLY A 718 -23.95 -22.33 27.98
CA GLY A 718 -24.33 -21.08 28.63
C GLY A 718 -23.64 -20.80 29.97
N VAL A 719 -22.37 -21.15 30.14
CA VAL A 719 -21.55 -20.73 31.30
C VAL A 719 -20.31 -19.98 30.82
N ASP A 720 -20.06 -18.81 31.42
CA ASP A 720 -18.97 -17.93 31.01
C ASP A 720 -17.83 -17.87 32.07
N LEU A 721 -18.14 -17.88 33.38
CA LEU A 721 -17.14 -17.90 34.47
C LEU A 721 -17.51 -18.89 35.59
N TYR A 722 -16.49 -19.43 36.28
CA TYR A 722 -16.63 -20.18 37.54
C TYR A 722 -15.92 -19.46 38.69
N ALA A 723 -16.64 -19.23 39.79
CA ALA A 723 -16.11 -18.58 41.00
C ALA A 723 -16.45 -19.37 42.27
N VAL A 724 -15.75 -19.07 43.36
CA VAL A 724 -15.94 -19.70 44.68
C VAL A 724 -15.84 -18.62 45.74
N ASP A 725 -16.77 -18.58 46.70
CA ASP A 725 -16.73 -17.66 47.84
C ASP A 725 -15.83 -18.16 48.98
N GLU A 726 -15.71 -17.37 50.06
CA GLU A 726 -14.90 -17.71 51.23
C GLU A 726 -15.40 -18.97 51.97
N ASP A 727 -16.72 -19.23 51.94
CA ASP A 727 -17.36 -20.43 52.49
C ASP A 727 -17.15 -21.68 51.60
N SER A 728 -16.33 -21.58 50.54
CA SER A 728 -16.07 -22.63 49.55
C SER A 728 -17.30 -23.10 48.75
N GLN A 729 -18.34 -22.25 48.67
CA GLN A 729 -19.52 -22.49 47.86
C GLN A 729 -19.26 -22.06 46.41
N SER A 730 -19.54 -22.98 45.47
CA SER A 730 -19.31 -22.79 44.04
C SER A 730 -20.40 -21.93 43.39
N TRP A 731 -19.97 -21.02 42.51
CA TRP A 731 -20.81 -20.13 41.72
C TRP A 731 -20.52 -20.31 40.23
N ILE A 732 -21.59 -20.35 39.44
CA ILE A 732 -21.57 -20.52 37.99
C ILE A 732 -22.20 -19.28 37.39
N VAL A 733 -21.44 -18.55 36.59
CA VAL A 733 -21.81 -17.21 36.12
C VAL A 733 -21.97 -17.21 34.61
N GLN A 734 -23.01 -16.54 34.13
CA GLN A 734 -23.24 -16.29 32.71
C GLN A 734 -23.41 -14.77 32.48
N CYS A 735 -22.73 -14.26 31.46
CA CYS A 735 -22.57 -12.84 31.15
C CYS A 735 -23.18 -12.56 29.77
N LYS A 736 -24.09 -11.59 29.66
CA LYS A 736 -24.72 -11.19 28.38
C LYS A 736 -24.59 -9.69 28.13
N CYS A 737 -23.63 -9.30 27.29
CA CYS A 737 -23.49 -7.93 26.78
C CYS A 737 -24.54 -7.69 25.67
N TRP A 738 -25.72 -7.18 26.05
CA TRP A 738 -26.84 -6.86 25.14
C TRP A 738 -27.13 -5.36 25.14
N ALA A 739 -27.68 -4.85 24.04
CA ALA A 739 -28.12 -3.45 23.95
C ALA A 739 -29.20 -3.13 25.00
N GLN A 740 -29.16 -1.92 25.56
CA GLN A 740 -29.97 -1.53 26.73
C GLN A 740 -31.50 -1.72 26.54
N HIS A 741 -32.01 -1.56 25.31
CA HIS A 741 -33.41 -1.77 24.96
C HIS A 741 -33.84 -3.25 24.83
N ARG A 742 -32.89 -4.20 24.86
CA ARG A 742 -33.12 -5.65 24.69
C ARG A 742 -32.94 -6.36 26.04
N THR A 743 -34.05 -6.69 26.70
CA THR A 743 -34.01 -7.38 28.00
C THR A 743 -33.74 -8.88 27.86
N VAL A 744 -33.08 -9.46 28.87
CA VAL A 744 -32.81 -10.90 28.98
C VAL A 744 -34.11 -11.66 29.33
N GLY A 745 -34.39 -12.71 28.56
CA GLY A 745 -35.58 -13.55 28.70
C GLY A 745 -35.40 -14.76 29.62
N PRO A 746 -36.49 -15.40 30.05
CA PRO A 746 -36.46 -16.56 30.95
C PRO A 746 -35.81 -17.81 30.34
N GLU A 747 -35.62 -17.86 29.03
CA GLU A 747 -34.89 -18.92 28.34
C GLU A 747 -33.42 -18.99 28.78
N ILE A 748 -32.76 -17.85 28.97
CA ILE A 748 -31.35 -17.78 29.40
C ILE A 748 -31.20 -18.24 30.86
N VAL A 749 -32.13 -17.85 31.73
CA VAL A 749 -32.18 -18.31 33.13
C VAL A 749 -32.35 -19.83 33.21
N ARG A 750 -33.18 -20.43 32.35
CA ARG A 750 -33.37 -21.88 32.27
C ARG A 750 -32.18 -22.61 31.64
N GLU A 751 -31.45 -21.97 30.71
CA GLU A 751 -30.20 -22.48 30.14
C GLU A 751 -29.13 -22.61 31.24
N LEU A 752 -28.88 -21.54 32.00
CA LEU A 752 -27.95 -21.55 33.13
C LEU A 752 -28.34 -22.59 34.19
N TYR A 753 -29.63 -22.76 34.49
CA TYR A 753 -30.11 -23.84 35.37
C TYR A 753 -29.81 -25.24 34.82
N GLY A 754 -29.97 -25.46 33.52
CA GLY A 754 -29.56 -26.69 32.85
C GLY A 754 -28.06 -26.96 32.95
N ALA A 755 -27.22 -25.91 32.85
CA ALA A 755 -25.77 -26.01 32.98
C ALA A 755 -25.33 -26.30 34.43
N ILE A 756 -25.91 -25.61 35.42
CA ILE A 756 -25.68 -25.86 36.84
C ILE A 756 -26.08 -27.30 37.22
N ALA A 757 -27.23 -27.79 36.72
CA ALA A 757 -27.67 -29.17 36.92
C ALA A 757 -26.81 -30.22 36.17
N LEU A 758 -26.02 -29.80 35.18
CA LEU A 758 -25.01 -30.65 34.53
C LEU A 758 -23.70 -30.67 35.33
N ALA A 759 -23.21 -29.51 35.78
CA ALA A 759 -22.00 -29.36 36.58
C ALA A 759 -22.10 -30.05 37.95
N ASN A 760 -23.28 -29.99 38.59
CA ASN A 760 -23.51 -30.57 39.92
C ASN A 760 -23.68 -32.11 39.92
N ARG A 761 -23.47 -32.83 38.80
CA ARG A 761 -23.61 -34.31 38.75
C ARG A 761 -22.40 -35.02 39.38
N GLY A 762 -22.32 -34.94 40.71
CA GLY A 762 -21.33 -35.64 41.52
C GLY A 762 -20.85 -34.91 42.78
N GLY A 763 -21.42 -33.75 43.13
CA GLY A 763 -20.91 -32.94 44.24
C GLY A 763 -21.91 -31.93 44.81
N THR A 764 -21.38 -30.92 45.50
CA THR A 764 -22.11 -29.81 46.15
C THR A 764 -22.96 -29.01 45.15
N LYS A 765 -24.08 -28.44 45.62
CA LYS A 765 -24.97 -27.63 44.79
C LYS A 765 -24.37 -26.26 44.49
N SER A 766 -23.84 -26.05 43.29
CA SER A 766 -23.43 -24.72 42.82
C SER A 766 -24.62 -23.77 42.66
N ARG A 767 -24.42 -22.47 42.91
CA ARG A 767 -25.40 -21.38 42.69
C ARG A 767 -25.15 -20.64 41.37
N GLY A 768 -26.15 -19.90 40.88
CA GLY A 768 -26.10 -19.18 39.61
C GLY A 768 -26.06 -17.66 39.77
N ILE A 769 -25.26 -16.98 38.94
CA ILE A 769 -25.27 -15.52 38.76
C ILE A 769 -25.47 -15.20 37.27
N LEU A 770 -26.34 -14.25 36.97
CA LEU A 770 -26.58 -13.76 35.61
C LEU A 770 -26.28 -12.25 35.54
N ILE A 771 -25.31 -11.86 34.72
CA ILE A 771 -24.85 -10.46 34.60
C ILE A 771 -25.16 -9.96 33.18
N THR A 772 -25.70 -8.74 33.06
CA THR A 772 -25.99 -8.13 31.74
C THR A 772 -25.81 -6.62 31.73
N THR A 773 -25.48 -6.06 30.56
CA THR A 773 -25.47 -4.61 30.29
C THR A 773 -26.87 -4.02 30.04
N SER A 774 -27.92 -4.85 29.97
CA SER A 774 -29.31 -4.40 29.76
C SER A 774 -30.20 -4.69 30.99
N GLY A 775 -31.49 -4.93 30.80
CA GLY A 775 -32.43 -5.30 31.85
C GLY A 775 -32.88 -6.77 31.80
N PHE A 776 -33.59 -7.23 32.82
CA PHE A 776 -34.26 -8.54 32.81
C PHE A 776 -35.76 -8.39 32.56
N SER A 777 -36.33 -9.30 31.79
CA SER A 777 -37.79 -9.39 31.64
C SER A 777 -38.44 -9.89 32.94
N SER A 778 -39.72 -9.55 33.16
CA SER A 778 -40.47 -10.02 34.34
C SER A 778 -40.51 -11.56 34.45
N GLY A 779 -40.56 -12.26 33.31
CA GLY A 779 -40.45 -13.71 33.25
C GLY A 779 -39.08 -14.23 33.68
N ALA A 780 -38.00 -13.55 33.31
CA ALA A 780 -36.64 -13.91 33.73
C ALA A 780 -36.44 -13.70 35.24
N VAL A 781 -36.94 -12.60 35.79
CA VAL A 781 -36.91 -12.33 37.24
C VAL A 781 -37.68 -13.41 38.02
N ALA A 782 -38.89 -13.77 37.57
CA ALA A 782 -39.67 -14.83 38.20
C ALA A 782 -38.95 -16.19 38.18
N ALA A 783 -38.35 -16.57 37.04
CA ALA A 783 -37.57 -17.80 36.92
C ALA A 783 -36.28 -17.78 37.76
N ALA A 784 -35.62 -16.63 37.90
CA ALA A 784 -34.41 -16.51 38.72
C ALA A 784 -34.71 -16.66 40.22
N VAL A 785 -35.84 -16.12 40.67
CA VAL A 785 -36.35 -16.33 42.04
C VAL A 785 -36.70 -17.80 42.27
N GLU A 786 -37.34 -18.46 41.30
CA GLU A 786 -37.68 -19.90 41.37
C GLU A 786 -36.42 -20.79 41.52
N PHE A 787 -35.32 -20.46 40.85
CA PHE A 787 -34.06 -21.22 40.90
C PHE A 787 -33.02 -20.68 41.90
N GLY A 788 -33.30 -19.59 42.61
CA GLY A 788 -32.41 -18.99 43.61
C GLY A 788 -31.15 -18.34 43.05
N PHE A 789 -31.23 -17.78 41.83
CA PHE A 789 -30.13 -17.12 41.13
C PHE A 789 -30.04 -15.64 41.43
N GLU A 790 -28.82 -15.11 41.41
CA GLU A 790 -28.57 -13.68 41.49
C GLU A 790 -28.61 -13.04 40.09
N LEU A 791 -29.27 -11.88 39.99
CA LEU A 791 -29.38 -11.10 38.76
C LEU A 791 -28.71 -9.74 38.96
N ILE A 792 -27.78 -9.40 38.06
CA ILE A 792 -27.09 -8.10 38.02
C ILE A 792 -27.39 -7.45 36.68
N ASN A 793 -28.23 -6.41 36.70
CA ASN A 793 -28.61 -5.65 35.50
C ASN A 793 -27.58 -4.55 35.18
N GLY A 794 -27.73 -3.87 34.04
CA GLY A 794 -26.74 -2.89 33.57
C GLY A 794 -26.54 -1.68 34.50
N GLU A 795 -27.59 -1.26 35.22
CA GLU A 795 -27.52 -0.16 36.20
C GLU A 795 -26.78 -0.59 37.47
N GLN A 796 -27.12 -1.77 38.01
CA GLN A 796 -26.42 -2.38 39.14
C GLN A 796 -24.95 -2.65 38.82
N PHE A 797 -24.68 -3.17 37.62
CA PHE A 797 -23.33 -3.45 37.12
C PHE A 797 -22.46 -2.19 37.06
N ALA A 798 -22.99 -1.10 36.51
CA ALA A 798 -22.30 0.18 36.44
C ALA A 798 -22.01 0.76 37.83
N ASN A 799 -22.98 0.70 38.75
CA ASN A 799 -22.81 1.21 40.11
C ASN A 799 -21.73 0.42 40.88
N PHE A 800 -21.77 -0.92 40.83
CA PHE A 800 -20.76 -1.74 41.52
C PHE A 800 -19.33 -1.54 41.00
N LEU A 801 -19.14 -1.16 39.74
CA LEU A 801 -17.82 -0.84 39.18
C LEU A 801 -17.32 0.56 39.56
N MET A 802 -18.22 1.50 39.90
CA MET A 802 -17.87 2.84 40.35
C MET A 802 -17.61 2.90 41.87
N ASP A 803 -18.37 2.16 42.68
CA ASP A 803 -18.31 2.28 44.15
C ASP A 803 -17.19 1.45 44.82
N GLY A 804 -16.55 0.53 44.09
CA GLY A 804 -15.34 -0.17 44.58
C GLY A 804 -15.53 -1.06 45.82
N VAL A 805 -16.70 -1.69 45.93
CA VAL A 805 -17.19 -2.49 47.08
C VAL A 805 -16.76 -3.95 47.02
#